data_AF-A0A1V4V709-F1
#
_entry.id   AF-A0A1V4V709-F1
#
_cell.length_a   1.000
_cell.length_b   1.000
_cell.length_c   1.000
_cell.angle_alpha   90.00
_cell.angle_beta   90.00
_cell.angle_gamma   90.00
#
_symmetry.space_group_name_H-M   'P 1'
#
loop_
_entity.id
_entity.type
_entity.pdbx_description
1 polymer ?
#
loop_
_entity_poly.entity_id
_entity_poly.type
_entity_poly.pdbx_seq_one_letter_code
_entity_poly.pdbx_strand_id
1 'polypeptide(L)'
;MVDSSTLPVPHLRGRGCRFTVVPPAGHKYTLKDGTVKVYTGKNPQGTAWADEGGSNYSEDDQKLQKAISNGWNHGLVCGTGGVVVFDGDDADRLQELGVLQKIPATVQVESRPGHRHRHLLCPALQKKFVFYDPIHTEEKTDEKTGKATVQRLHLGEVLGPGGHAVLPGSTHPSGTKYRLVEDAPEEMAEISLDQLKEILRGLEFSPDPEKHVSFEEAAGIETSRKRLEEIEAASRRAKAKKGTYHSPLSDRLDVNAVLAAYSWTPKRTEGDEAKGPAPGHRSESGDCFQVNLRTGRWHCKQCEAGGDLASLVAVLEGITPCTGHDDLRDGAIFSEVLEACERKGLISSKVETVSTEKAKDFLETVKEGLKADPKKLQDPDVLREMATLQKGSPVAFEVLMDEIGIKTDMKTALKKELKLVAALKRTENTADDGHGSALATTVGIVRSALETDPMSRFCYDQVGQPFLYLDAKGRHIPMALDSREFGIWATKTAMALYGIPLARKTIKEADLSIMAVGEEVMARKGLDLRVHMAPRVNVINGSLWYDLGTEDMMGVEVNGQKAAIKPLPLGLVRHPTDLPQVMPDLDASPLEVWKLMDFMPGVQMEDFLFLVAWAVASFLPYWEADGGTRINLPLPLAGFIGPKGSTKTITARFLQKLLDPDAQESQNMPDTPRDMGIVLHNNRAVLFDNITRVHEWQSNALCGGATGGSNTNRKLRTDSEVVVHDYNARTMFTSVIKPEFESDAADRILYFYTRALPPHLKKPEALLFQEFEEVKPRILGAIFNTLQKVMAIYPEVLEESKSWANQVRMADFCVLGECCARIWGFEPGLLRDAYTQTLIGDSGQMVLDDNVVLALRNWVWTSLVLKEGGHWEGLVSELKEALERDLRSIPQDWPAKPNRFSNRLRKAQEDLSRAGISIDFKLSKHGTVVVIDAVGSSPLEAGGDTELITTTITTRINAIRKAIGGDGGGGGDKYRDNNRKDIDNSTTPLEGRGGSPRGSGQNSDHKGEHTPESITTTTTITTTEAADGDLEGGDGVVISSQEGGDGVVISSQEGGDDHHPDDNLSALLTREKEMDAEDAERKKTPEPKDRDPTPEETEILQEMALGLMKNWPEISAPQISKTIHGKKGLFIPFRVVESWFGAEGWKRTGTRLNGGETWIPPVQEVRG
;
A
#
# COMPACT_ATOMS: atom_id res chain seq x y z
N MET A 1 -35.21 -54.83 -2.80
CA MET A 1 -35.40 -53.78 -1.78
C MET A 1 -34.87 -52.50 -2.38
N VAL A 2 -35.66 -51.43 -2.45
CA VAL A 2 -35.15 -50.12 -2.86
C VAL A 2 -34.65 -49.45 -1.57
N ASP A 3 -33.42 -48.95 -1.58
CA ASP A 3 -32.81 -48.33 -0.41
C ASP A 3 -33.57 -47.06 -0.04
N SER A 4 -34.28 -47.09 1.09
CA SER A 4 -35.33 -46.12 1.42
C SER A 4 -34.86 -45.05 2.42
N SER A 5 -33.57 -44.77 2.43
CA SER A 5 -32.88 -44.03 3.50
C SER A 5 -32.42 -42.61 3.09
N THR A 6 -32.36 -42.29 1.80
CA THR A 6 -31.81 -41.00 1.35
C THR A 6 -32.87 -39.90 1.26
N LEU A 7 -32.58 -38.72 1.83
CA LEU A 7 -33.44 -37.54 1.69
C LEU A 7 -33.57 -37.11 0.21
N PRO A 8 -34.74 -36.57 -0.21
CA PRO A 8 -34.97 -36.11 -1.59
C PRO A 8 -34.35 -34.74 -1.89
N VAL A 9 -33.12 -34.51 -1.41
CA VAL A 9 -32.34 -33.27 -1.56
C VAL A 9 -30.90 -33.58 -1.99
N PRO A 10 -30.69 -34.16 -3.18
CA PRO A 10 -29.35 -34.55 -3.65
C PRO A 10 -28.36 -33.37 -3.65
N HIS A 11 -28.83 -32.15 -3.88
CA HIS A 11 -28.04 -30.92 -3.86
C HIS A 11 -27.48 -30.55 -2.47
N LEU A 12 -27.99 -31.12 -1.37
CA LEU A 12 -27.52 -30.85 -0.01
C LEU A 12 -26.64 -31.96 0.57
N ARG A 13 -26.54 -33.11 -0.11
CA ARG A 13 -25.85 -34.30 0.39
C ARG A 13 -24.36 -34.05 0.62
N GLY A 14 -23.84 -34.57 1.74
CA GLY A 14 -22.41 -34.52 2.07
C GLY A 14 -21.84 -33.14 2.41
N ARG A 15 -22.62 -32.05 2.33
CA ARG A 15 -22.17 -30.67 2.58
C ARG A 15 -22.11 -30.27 4.07
N GLY A 16 -22.38 -31.20 5.00
CA GLY A 16 -22.44 -30.90 6.43
C GLY A 16 -23.68 -30.08 6.86
N CYS A 17 -24.73 -30.05 6.03
CA CYS A 17 -26.00 -29.41 6.37
C CYS A 17 -26.68 -30.11 7.57
N ARG A 18 -27.45 -29.32 8.34
CA ARG A 18 -28.30 -29.78 9.43
C ARG A 18 -29.76 -29.60 9.05
N PHE A 19 -30.60 -30.54 9.49
CA PHE A 19 -31.99 -30.64 9.10
C PHE A 19 -32.92 -30.60 10.32
N THR A 20 -34.12 -30.06 10.12
CA THR A 20 -35.18 -29.97 11.13
C THR A 20 -36.29 -30.99 10.86
N VAL A 21 -36.94 -31.46 11.92
CA VAL A 21 -38.21 -32.17 11.83
C VAL A 21 -39.35 -31.15 11.95
N VAL A 22 -40.28 -31.14 11.00
CA VAL A 22 -41.37 -30.17 10.91
C VAL A 22 -42.72 -30.92 10.97
N PRO A 23 -43.45 -30.87 12.10
CA PRO A 23 -44.73 -31.56 12.24
C PRO A 23 -45.76 -31.02 11.23
N PRO A 24 -46.64 -31.90 10.68
CA PRO A 24 -47.63 -31.49 9.68
C PRO A 24 -48.65 -30.48 10.24
N ALA A 25 -49.32 -29.76 9.34
CA ALA A 25 -50.32 -28.77 9.72
C ALA A 25 -51.45 -29.40 10.57
N GLY A 26 -51.82 -28.74 11.66
CA GLY A 26 -52.81 -29.22 12.62
C GLY A 26 -52.29 -30.18 13.69
N HIS A 27 -51.03 -30.64 13.61
CA HIS A 27 -50.43 -31.49 14.65
C HIS A 27 -50.36 -30.74 15.99
N LYS A 28 -50.85 -31.37 17.07
CA LYS A 28 -50.92 -30.77 18.41
C LYS A 28 -49.86 -31.39 19.32
N TYR A 29 -49.10 -30.53 20.00
CA TYR A 29 -48.07 -30.94 20.96
C TYR A 29 -48.25 -30.19 22.28
N THR A 30 -48.37 -30.91 23.39
CA THR A 30 -48.48 -30.31 24.72
C THR A 30 -47.07 -30.05 25.28
N LEU A 31 -46.77 -28.79 25.58
CA LEU A 31 -45.53 -28.37 26.22
C LEU A 31 -45.48 -28.79 27.70
N LYS A 32 -44.29 -28.75 28.31
CA LYS A 32 -44.10 -29.15 29.73
C LYS A 32 -44.89 -28.30 30.73
N ASP A 33 -45.30 -27.09 30.33
CA ASP A 33 -46.14 -26.17 31.10
C ASP A 33 -47.65 -26.42 30.92
N GLY A 34 -48.06 -27.41 30.11
CA GLY A 34 -49.45 -27.72 29.79
C GLY A 34 -50.00 -27.00 28.55
N THR A 35 -49.27 -26.06 27.95
CA THR A 35 -49.73 -25.30 26.78
C THR A 35 -49.75 -26.17 25.53
N VAL A 36 -50.88 -26.20 24.80
CA VAL A 36 -51.00 -26.95 23.55
C VAL A 36 -50.53 -26.10 22.37
N LYS A 37 -49.36 -26.41 21.81
CA LYS A 37 -48.86 -25.82 20.56
C LYS A 37 -49.46 -26.57 19.37
N VAL A 38 -50.14 -25.83 18.49
CA VAL A 38 -50.60 -26.35 17.18
C VAL A 38 -49.59 -25.98 16.11
N TYR A 39 -49.15 -26.96 15.33
CA TYR A 39 -48.16 -26.77 14.27
C TYR A 39 -48.83 -26.38 12.95
N THR A 40 -48.17 -25.47 12.22
CA THR A 40 -48.63 -24.91 10.95
C THR A 40 -48.11 -25.66 9.73
N GLY A 41 -47.35 -26.75 9.89
CA GLY A 41 -46.65 -27.43 8.77
C GLY A 41 -45.39 -26.73 8.27
N LYS A 42 -45.06 -25.53 8.78
CA LYS A 42 -43.85 -24.76 8.39
C LYS A 42 -42.79 -24.60 9.49
N ASN A 43 -43.14 -24.87 10.75
CA ASN A 43 -42.31 -24.54 11.92
C ASN A 43 -41.61 -25.78 12.52
N PRO A 44 -40.28 -25.75 12.78
CA PRO A 44 -39.54 -26.84 13.42
C PRO A 44 -40.09 -27.30 14.78
N GLN A 45 -39.95 -28.59 15.07
CA GLN A 45 -40.16 -29.15 16.40
C GLN A 45 -38.92 -28.98 17.29
N GLY A 46 -39.16 -28.76 18.58
CA GLY A 46 -38.12 -28.68 19.60
C GLY A 46 -37.56 -27.28 19.82
N THR A 47 -36.64 -27.18 20.78
CA THR A 47 -35.98 -25.93 21.19
C THR A 47 -34.60 -25.82 20.55
N ALA A 48 -34.11 -24.59 20.40
CA ALA A 48 -32.76 -24.28 19.90
C ALA A 48 -32.45 -24.93 18.53
N TRP A 49 -33.44 -25.17 17.67
CA TRP A 49 -33.26 -25.92 16.41
C TRP A 49 -32.26 -25.27 15.44
N ALA A 50 -31.98 -23.97 15.57
CA ALA A 50 -30.97 -23.26 14.78
C ALA A 50 -29.55 -23.41 15.34
N ASP A 51 -29.41 -23.81 16.61
CA ASP A 51 -28.17 -23.80 17.37
C ASP A 51 -27.47 -25.17 17.36
N GLU A 52 -26.16 -25.19 17.58
CA GLU A 52 -25.40 -26.42 17.71
C GLU A 52 -25.85 -27.24 18.93
N GLY A 53 -26.05 -28.55 18.77
CA GLY A 53 -26.59 -29.44 19.81
C GLY A 53 -28.08 -29.26 20.10
N GLY A 54 -28.78 -28.37 19.40
CA GLY A 54 -30.22 -28.19 19.51
C GLY A 54 -31.05 -29.22 18.74
N SER A 55 -32.32 -28.89 18.47
CA SER A 55 -33.29 -29.82 17.83
C SER A 55 -33.12 -29.92 16.30
N ASN A 56 -31.89 -30.17 15.84
CA ASN A 56 -31.53 -30.42 14.45
C ASN A 56 -30.69 -31.70 14.31
N TYR A 57 -30.60 -32.21 13.09
CA TYR A 57 -30.18 -33.57 12.79
C TYR A 57 -29.28 -33.64 11.56
N SER A 58 -28.45 -34.67 11.45
CA SER A 58 -27.73 -35.00 10.20
C SER A 58 -28.64 -35.73 9.20
N GLU A 59 -28.25 -35.83 7.93
CA GLU A 59 -29.00 -36.54 6.87
C GLU A 59 -29.38 -37.97 7.31
N ASP A 60 -28.46 -38.70 7.94
CA ASP A 60 -28.64 -40.09 8.36
C ASP A 60 -29.26 -40.29 9.75
N ASP A 61 -29.74 -39.22 10.42
CA ASP A 61 -30.26 -39.34 11.78
C ASP A 61 -31.59 -40.13 11.81
N GLN A 62 -31.63 -41.18 12.63
CA GLN A 62 -32.79 -42.07 12.77
C GLN A 62 -34.09 -41.34 13.16
N LYS A 63 -34.02 -40.22 13.90
CA LYS A 63 -35.21 -39.42 14.27
C LYS A 63 -35.76 -38.66 13.07
N LEU A 64 -34.88 -38.07 12.26
CA LEU A 64 -35.24 -37.36 11.04
C LEU A 64 -35.89 -38.33 10.03
N GLN A 65 -35.21 -39.45 9.76
CA GLN A 65 -35.69 -40.49 8.86
C GLN A 65 -37.03 -41.08 9.31
N LYS A 66 -37.17 -41.37 10.62
CA LYS A 66 -38.44 -41.86 11.18
C LYS A 66 -39.57 -40.82 11.07
N ALA A 67 -39.30 -39.54 11.28
CA ALA A 67 -40.31 -38.50 11.12
C ALA A 67 -40.80 -38.39 9.66
N ILE A 68 -39.88 -38.40 8.70
CA ILE A 68 -40.20 -38.37 7.26
C ILE A 68 -40.99 -39.62 6.85
N SER A 69 -40.61 -40.82 7.33
CA SER A 69 -41.37 -42.06 7.08
C SER A 69 -42.80 -42.02 7.64
N ASN A 70 -43.04 -41.22 8.69
CA ASN A 70 -44.38 -40.96 9.25
C ASN A 70 -45.13 -39.83 8.51
N GLY A 71 -44.63 -39.36 7.37
CA GLY A 71 -45.25 -38.31 6.54
C GLY A 71 -45.09 -36.89 7.09
N TRP A 72 -44.14 -36.64 8.00
CA TRP A 72 -43.87 -35.30 8.51
C TRP A 72 -43.00 -34.51 7.52
N ASN A 73 -43.09 -33.19 7.58
CA ASN A 73 -42.24 -32.30 6.80
C ASN A 73 -40.83 -32.27 7.40
N HIS A 74 -39.87 -31.78 6.61
CA HIS A 74 -38.51 -31.52 7.05
C HIS A 74 -37.98 -30.22 6.43
N GLY A 75 -36.97 -29.63 7.04
CA GLY A 75 -36.37 -28.39 6.58
C GLY A 75 -34.85 -28.35 6.73
N LEU A 76 -34.24 -27.40 6.04
CA LEU A 76 -32.83 -27.03 6.18
C LEU A 76 -32.67 -26.01 7.31
N VAL A 77 -31.67 -26.19 8.16
CA VAL A 77 -31.13 -25.11 9.00
C VAL A 77 -30.20 -24.29 8.12
N CYS A 78 -30.65 -23.13 7.66
CA CYS A 78 -29.87 -22.32 6.72
C CYS A 78 -28.59 -21.79 7.38
N GLY A 79 -27.56 -21.55 6.57
CA GLY A 79 -26.18 -21.30 7.00
C GLY A 79 -25.35 -22.57 7.21
N THR A 80 -25.96 -23.70 7.55
CA THR A 80 -25.21 -24.97 7.70
C THR A 80 -24.78 -25.53 6.35
N GLY A 81 -23.53 -26.00 6.27
CA GLY A 81 -22.88 -26.33 4.99
C GLY A 81 -22.70 -25.13 4.04
N GLY A 82 -22.76 -23.89 4.55
CA GLY A 82 -22.66 -22.66 3.76
C GLY A 82 -23.90 -22.34 2.91
N VAL A 83 -24.99 -23.10 3.05
CA VAL A 83 -26.18 -22.99 2.19
C VAL A 83 -27.09 -21.86 2.67
N VAL A 84 -27.37 -20.92 1.77
CA VAL A 84 -28.28 -19.79 1.96
C VAL A 84 -29.47 -19.97 1.02
N VAL A 85 -30.67 -19.57 1.45
CA VAL A 85 -31.87 -19.62 0.58
C VAL A 85 -32.39 -18.20 0.38
N PHE A 86 -32.47 -17.76 -0.87
CA PHE A 86 -33.19 -16.57 -1.27
C PHE A 86 -34.67 -16.94 -1.44
N ASP A 87 -35.52 -16.45 -0.54
CA ASP A 87 -36.97 -16.64 -0.56
C ASP A 87 -37.63 -15.31 -0.97
N GLY A 88 -38.20 -15.27 -2.18
CA GLY A 88 -38.81 -14.06 -2.75
C GLY A 88 -40.32 -14.23 -2.84
N ASP A 89 -41.05 -13.42 -2.08
CA ASP A 89 -42.51 -13.49 -1.97
C ASP A 89 -43.23 -12.96 -3.21
N ASP A 90 -42.73 -11.87 -3.80
CA ASP A 90 -43.27 -11.22 -4.99
C ASP A 90 -42.32 -11.39 -6.18
N ALA A 91 -42.52 -12.47 -6.93
CA ALA A 91 -41.67 -12.83 -8.06
C ALA A 91 -41.77 -11.82 -9.23
N ASP A 92 -42.97 -11.30 -9.50
CA ASP A 92 -43.20 -10.36 -10.60
C ASP A 92 -42.49 -9.03 -10.28
N ARG A 93 -42.66 -8.50 -9.07
CA ARG A 93 -42.01 -7.25 -8.67
C ARG A 93 -40.50 -7.38 -8.55
N LEU A 94 -39.98 -8.51 -8.08
CA LEU A 94 -38.53 -8.80 -8.09
C LEU A 94 -37.96 -8.94 -9.51
N GLN A 95 -38.78 -9.35 -10.49
CA GLN A 95 -38.40 -9.39 -11.90
C GLN A 95 -38.37 -7.99 -12.53
N GLU A 96 -39.34 -7.12 -12.21
CA GLU A 96 -39.35 -5.71 -12.61
C GLU A 96 -38.14 -4.95 -12.07
N LEU A 97 -37.79 -5.17 -10.78
CA LEU A 97 -36.64 -4.57 -10.12
C LEU A 97 -35.29 -5.15 -10.59
N GLY A 98 -35.29 -6.09 -11.54
CA GLY A 98 -34.09 -6.70 -12.10
C GLY A 98 -33.33 -7.62 -11.13
N VAL A 99 -33.92 -7.99 -10.00
CA VAL A 99 -33.25 -8.76 -8.93
C VAL A 99 -33.08 -10.22 -9.35
N LEU A 100 -34.13 -10.83 -9.90
CA LEU A 100 -34.12 -12.25 -10.26
C LEU A 100 -33.12 -12.60 -11.37
N GLN A 101 -32.84 -11.63 -12.25
CA GLN A 101 -31.91 -11.73 -13.38
C GLN A 101 -30.43 -11.65 -12.94
N LYS A 102 -30.16 -11.03 -11.78
CA LYS A 102 -28.81 -10.96 -11.18
C LYS A 102 -28.43 -12.23 -10.42
N ILE A 103 -29.40 -13.02 -9.97
CA ILE A 103 -29.14 -14.27 -9.26
C ILE A 103 -28.59 -15.29 -10.27
N PRO A 104 -27.38 -15.85 -10.06
CA PRO A 104 -26.84 -16.87 -10.96
C PRO A 104 -27.74 -18.11 -11.03
N ALA A 105 -27.69 -18.80 -12.15
CA ALA A 105 -28.44 -20.04 -12.35
C ALA A 105 -28.07 -21.06 -11.26
N THR A 106 -29.05 -21.52 -10.50
CA THR A 106 -28.85 -22.32 -9.29
C THR A 106 -30.08 -23.19 -8.99
N VAL A 107 -29.95 -24.18 -8.11
CA VAL A 107 -31.05 -25.05 -7.66
C VAL A 107 -32.25 -24.24 -7.17
N GLN A 108 -33.45 -24.61 -7.65
CA GLN A 108 -34.71 -23.99 -7.24
C GLN A 108 -35.64 -25.03 -6.61
N VAL A 109 -36.24 -24.67 -5.48
CA VAL A 109 -37.31 -25.43 -4.82
C VAL A 109 -38.62 -24.65 -4.96
N GLU A 110 -39.61 -25.24 -5.61
CA GLU A 110 -40.96 -24.66 -5.71
C GLU A 110 -41.82 -25.13 -4.54
N SER A 111 -42.36 -24.18 -3.77
CA SER A 111 -43.19 -24.44 -2.58
C SER A 111 -44.71 -24.37 -2.88
N ARG A 112 -45.07 -23.49 -3.81
CA ARG A 112 -46.40 -23.28 -4.40
C ARG A 112 -46.19 -22.75 -5.84
N PRO A 113 -47.14 -22.93 -6.77
CA PRO A 113 -46.98 -22.46 -8.16
C PRO A 113 -46.51 -21.00 -8.22
N GLY A 114 -45.44 -20.74 -8.97
CA GLY A 114 -44.85 -19.40 -9.14
C GLY A 114 -43.89 -18.96 -8.03
N HIS A 115 -43.84 -19.65 -6.89
CA HIS A 115 -43.01 -19.27 -5.73
C HIS A 115 -41.81 -20.19 -5.57
N ARG A 116 -40.62 -19.68 -5.90
CA ARG A 116 -39.40 -20.47 -6.04
C ARG A 116 -38.28 -19.98 -5.13
N HIS A 117 -37.92 -20.82 -4.18
CA HIS A 117 -36.82 -20.69 -3.24
C HIS A 117 -35.52 -20.98 -4.01
N ARG A 118 -34.58 -20.03 -4.08
CA ARG A 118 -33.30 -20.20 -4.78
C ARG A 118 -32.22 -20.54 -3.76
N HIS A 119 -31.68 -21.76 -3.86
CA HIS A 119 -30.61 -22.23 -2.96
C HIS A 119 -29.26 -21.80 -3.51
N LEU A 120 -28.40 -21.24 -2.66
CA LEU A 120 -27.10 -20.65 -3.02
C LEU A 120 -26.05 -21.08 -1.98
N LEU A 121 -24.77 -21.04 -2.35
CA LEU A 121 -23.66 -21.15 -1.39
C LEU A 121 -23.13 -19.74 -1.11
N CYS A 122 -23.20 -19.31 0.16
CA CYS A 122 -22.60 -18.05 0.63
C CYS A 122 -22.14 -18.22 2.09
N PRO A 123 -21.00 -18.92 2.33
CA PRO A 123 -20.55 -19.27 3.69
C PRO A 123 -20.25 -18.09 4.60
N ALA A 124 -20.04 -16.90 4.03
CA ALA A 124 -19.69 -15.69 4.78
C ALA A 124 -20.90 -14.93 5.36
N LEU A 125 -22.14 -15.28 4.98
CA LEU A 125 -23.33 -14.61 5.52
C LEU A 125 -23.58 -14.99 7.00
N GLN A 126 -23.68 -13.98 7.88
CA GLN A 126 -23.69 -14.18 9.34
C GLN A 126 -25.08 -14.36 9.95
N LYS A 127 -26.14 -13.85 9.34
CA LYS A 127 -27.53 -14.01 9.80
C LYS A 127 -28.51 -13.91 8.64
N LYS A 128 -29.75 -14.36 8.85
CA LYS A 128 -30.86 -14.05 7.95
C LYS A 128 -31.32 -12.59 8.05
N PHE A 129 -31.91 -12.07 6.97
CA PHE A 129 -32.50 -10.72 6.92
C PHE A 129 -33.58 -10.57 5.85
N VAL A 130 -34.42 -9.55 6.00
CA VAL A 130 -35.57 -9.24 5.13
C VAL A 130 -35.22 -8.10 4.18
N PHE A 131 -35.78 -8.12 2.96
CA PHE A 131 -35.68 -7.04 1.99
C PHE A 131 -37.06 -6.57 1.49
N TYR A 132 -37.14 -5.28 1.17
CA TYR A 132 -38.36 -4.52 0.92
C TYR A 132 -38.25 -3.71 -0.38
N ASP A 133 -39.40 -3.35 -0.96
CA ASP A 133 -39.45 -2.44 -2.11
C ASP A 133 -38.97 -1.04 -1.70
N PRO A 134 -38.08 -0.39 -2.48
CA PRO A 134 -37.58 0.94 -2.15
C PRO A 134 -38.64 2.06 -2.22
N ILE A 135 -39.76 1.84 -2.93
CA ILE A 135 -40.76 2.86 -3.30
C ILE A 135 -42.15 2.47 -2.79
N HIS A 136 -42.58 1.23 -3.00
CA HIS A 136 -43.94 0.80 -2.64
C HIS A 136 -44.10 0.54 -1.15
N THR A 137 -45.28 0.87 -0.64
CA THR A 137 -45.68 0.68 0.76
C THR A 137 -46.99 -0.09 0.86
N GLU A 138 -47.19 -0.73 2.01
CA GLU A 138 -48.39 -1.46 2.39
C GLU A 138 -48.89 -0.98 3.77
N GLU A 139 -50.22 -1.02 3.97
CA GLU A 139 -50.79 -0.82 5.30
C GLU A 139 -50.81 -2.14 6.07
N LYS A 140 -50.15 -2.17 7.22
CA LYS A 140 -50.15 -3.32 8.13
C LYS A 140 -50.83 -2.96 9.43
N THR A 141 -51.87 -3.70 9.78
CA THR A 141 -52.54 -3.59 11.08
C THR A 141 -51.87 -4.51 12.09
N ASP A 142 -51.41 -3.98 13.21
CA ASP A 142 -50.92 -4.79 14.33
C ASP A 142 -52.09 -5.59 14.96
N GLU A 143 -52.01 -6.92 14.92
CA GLU A 143 -53.07 -7.83 15.38
C GLU A 143 -53.36 -7.73 16.90
N LYS A 144 -52.45 -7.16 17.70
CA LYS A 144 -52.59 -7.04 19.16
C LYS A 144 -53.07 -5.66 19.59
N THR A 145 -52.74 -4.61 18.85
CA THR A 145 -53.10 -3.22 19.19
C THR A 145 -54.13 -2.60 18.25
N GLY A 146 -54.48 -3.25 17.14
CA GLY A 146 -55.43 -2.77 16.12
C GLY A 146 -54.97 -1.53 15.37
N LYS A 147 -53.69 -1.14 15.50
CA LYS A 147 -53.16 0.10 14.92
C LYS A 147 -52.66 -0.19 13.50
N ALA A 148 -53.19 0.53 12.52
CA ALA A 148 -52.65 0.54 11.16
C ALA A 148 -51.35 1.36 11.13
N THR A 149 -50.32 0.81 10.50
CA THR A 149 -49.02 1.45 10.24
C THR A 149 -48.62 1.20 8.79
N VAL A 150 -48.20 2.25 8.10
CA VAL A 150 -47.62 2.15 6.75
C VAL A 150 -46.19 1.63 6.88
N GLN A 151 -45.86 0.59 6.13
CA GLN A 151 -44.49 0.07 6.00
C GLN A 151 -44.14 -0.14 4.52
N ARG A 152 -42.85 -0.27 4.17
CA ARG A 152 -42.43 -0.69 2.82
C ARG A 152 -42.97 -2.09 2.49
N LEU A 153 -43.32 -2.31 1.24
CA LEU A 153 -43.82 -3.58 0.72
C LEU A 153 -42.77 -4.69 0.95
N HIS A 154 -43.18 -5.80 1.56
CA HIS A 154 -42.30 -6.95 1.81
C HIS A 154 -42.05 -7.74 0.52
N LEU A 155 -40.78 -7.84 0.10
CA LEU A 155 -40.43 -8.56 -1.13
C LEU A 155 -39.82 -9.95 -0.87
N GLY A 156 -39.31 -10.21 0.34
CA GLY A 156 -38.79 -11.53 0.73
C GLY A 156 -37.70 -11.49 1.80
N GLU A 157 -37.10 -12.64 2.07
CA GLU A 157 -35.97 -12.78 3.01
C GLU A 157 -34.82 -13.65 2.46
N VAL A 158 -33.58 -13.26 2.81
CA VAL A 158 -32.39 -14.08 2.61
C VAL A 158 -32.18 -14.90 3.88
N LEU A 159 -32.43 -16.20 3.79
CA LEU A 159 -32.30 -17.15 4.88
C LEU A 159 -30.84 -17.63 4.99
N GLY A 160 -30.04 -16.91 5.78
CA GLY A 160 -28.72 -17.33 6.26
C GLY A 160 -28.78 -18.05 7.62
N PRO A 161 -27.73 -18.01 8.44
CA PRO A 161 -27.74 -18.55 9.81
C PRO A 161 -28.94 -18.03 10.63
N GLY A 162 -29.57 -18.93 11.40
CA GLY A 162 -30.86 -18.68 12.06
C GLY A 162 -32.08 -18.73 11.14
N GLY A 163 -31.90 -19.00 9.86
CA GLY A 163 -32.95 -19.25 8.88
C GLY A 163 -33.40 -20.71 8.81
N HIS A 164 -34.59 -20.92 8.25
CA HIS A 164 -35.18 -22.24 8.06
C HIS A 164 -36.01 -22.28 6.78
N ALA A 165 -35.66 -23.18 5.87
CA ALA A 165 -36.39 -23.43 4.63
C ALA A 165 -36.96 -24.85 4.62
N VAL A 166 -38.25 -25.01 4.29
CA VAL A 166 -38.89 -26.34 4.16
C VAL A 166 -38.46 -26.99 2.84
N LEU A 167 -38.13 -28.28 2.88
CA LEU A 167 -37.45 -28.98 1.78
C LEU A 167 -38.38 -29.87 0.93
N PRO A 168 -37.97 -30.23 -0.32
CA PRO A 168 -38.67 -31.16 -1.20
C PRO A 168 -39.22 -32.42 -0.52
N GLY A 169 -40.36 -32.93 -1.01
CA GLY A 169 -41.08 -34.06 -0.40
C GLY A 169 -42.04 -33.64 0.74
N SER A 170 -41.76 -32.52 1.40
CA SER A 170 -42.68 -31.88 2.37
C SER A 170 -43.97 -31.37 1.70
N THR A 171 -45.00 -31.14 2.51
CA THR A 171 -46.32 -30.63 2.08
C THR A 171 -46.56 -29.23 2.63
N HIS A 172 -46.73 -28.24 1.76
CA HIS A 172 -47.14 -26.89 2.14
C HIS A 172 -48.57 -26.90 2.71
N PRO A 173 -48.96 -25.96 3.61
CA PRO A 173 -50.30 -25.95 4.22
C PRO A 173 -51.47 -25.78 3.24
N SER A 174 -51.22 -25.32 2.01
CA SER A 174 -52.21 -25.30 0.92
C SER A 174 -52.40 -26.66 0.21
N GLY A 175 -51.70 -27.71 0.64
CA GLY A 175 -51.72 -29.04 0.03
C GLY A 175 -50.69 -29.26 -1.10
N THR A 176 -49.98 -28.22 -1.55
CA THR A 176 -48.93 -28.37 -2.58
C THR A 176 -47.70 -29.09 -2.01
N LYS A 177 -47.04 -29.92 -2.83
CA LYS A 177 -45.77 -30.55 -2.47
C LYS A 177 -44.60 -29.62 -2.80
N TYR A 178 -43.65 -29.51 -1.88
CA TYR A 178 -42.34 -28.93 -2.18
C TYR A 178 -41.61 -29.86 -3.15
N ARG A 179 -41.07 -29.31 -4.24
CA ARG A 179 -40.37 -30.06 -5.28
C ARG A 179 -39.17 -29.28 -5.80
N LEU A 180 -38.17 -30.00 -6.30
CA LEU A 180 -37.14 -29.39 -7.16
C LEU A 180 -37.79 -28.98 -8.48
N VAL A 181 -37.33 -27.88 -9.07
CA VAL A 181 -37.72 -27.45 -10.41
C VAL A 181 -36.86 -28.18 -11.43
N GLU A 182 -37.47 -28.95 -12.31
CA GLU A 182 -36.77 -29.83 -13.27
C GLU A 182 -35.89 -29.05 -14.27
N ASP A 183 -36.29 -27.83 -14.64
CA ASP A 183 -35.53 -26.95 -15.55
C ASP A 183 -34.44 -26.10 -14.86
N ALA A 184 -34.18 -26.31 -13.56
CA ALA A 184 -33.14 -25.59 -12.81
C ALA A 184 -31.84 -26.42 -12.74
N PRO A 185 -30.65 -25.79 -12.62
CA PRO A 185 -29.40 -26.50 -12.40
C PRO A 185 -29.43 -27.45 -11.20
N GLU A 186 -28.76 -28.61 -11.33
CA GLU A 186 -28.65 -29.61 -10.26
C GLU A 186 -27.70 -29.19 -9.13
N GLU A 187 -26.78 -28.25 -9.41
CA GLU A 187 -25.80 -27.72 -8.46
C GLU A 187 -26.13 -26.29 -8.01
N MET A 188 -25.77 -25.97 -6.76
CA MET A 188 -25.96 -24.62 -6.20
C MET A 188 -24.82 -23.70 -6.62
N ALA A 189 -25.15 -22.53 -7.15
CA ALA A 189 -24.17 -21.48 -7.44
C ALA A 189 -23.56 -20.93 -6.14
N GLU A 190 -22.23 -20.77 -6.15
CA GLU A 190 -21.47 -20.11 -5.09
C GLU A 190 -21.35 -18.61 -5.37
N ILE A 191 -21.61 -17.80 -4.36
CA ILE A 191 -21.56 -16.33 -4.42
C ILE A 191 -20.86 -15.74 -3.19
N SER A 192 -20.08 -14.69 -3.43
CA SER A 192 -19.53 -13.84 -2.38
C SER A 192 -20.60 -12.93 -1.78
N LEU A 193 -20.28 -12.31 -0.63
CA LEU A 193 -21.14 -11.27 -0.03
C LEU A 193 -21.32 -10.06 -0.95
N ASP A 194 -20.29 -9.68 -1.73
CA ASP A 194 -20.39 -8.57 -2.68
C ASP A 194 -21.30 -8.90 -3.87
N GLN A 195 -21.29 -10.15 -4.34
CA GLN A 195 -22.25 -10.62 -5.35
C GLN A 195 -23.69 -10.64 -4.79
N LEU A 196 -23.88 -11.09 -3.54
CA LEU A 196 -25.20 -11.03 -2.87
C LEU A 196 -25.67 -9.58 -2.68
N LYS A 197 -24.76 -8.66 -2.36
CA LYS A 197 -25.03 -7.22 -2.27
C LYS A 197 -25.43 -6.61 -3.60
N GLU A 198 -24.77 -6.99 -4.70
CA GLU A 198 -25.11 -6.49 -6.05
C GLU A 198 -26.45 -7.05 -6.55
N ILE A 199 -26.76 -8.32 -6.26
CA ILE A 199 -28.08 -8.92 -6.48
C ILE A 199 -29.18 -8.05 -5.83
N LEU A 200 -29.01 -7.73 -4.56
CA LEU A 200 -29.97 -6.95 -3.76
C LEU A 200 -29.86 -5.42 -3.95
N ARG A 201 -28.94 -4.95 -4.81
CA ARG A 201 -28.72 -3.52 -5.02
C ARG A 201 -29.96 -2.85 -5.60
N GLY A 202 -30.46 -1.86 -4.88
CA GLY A 202 -31.70 -1.13 -5.18
C GLY A 202 -32.87 -1.51 -4.26
N LEU A 203 -32.72 -2.49 -3.38
CA LEU A 203 -33.72 -2.84 -2.36
C LEU A 203 -33.42 -2.18 -1.00
N GLU A 204 -34.44 -2.11 -0.15
CA GLU A 204 -34.34 -1.60 1.21
C GLU A 204 -34.34 -2.72 2.25
N PHE A 205 -33.71 -2.49 3.40
CA PHE A 205 -33.57 -3.48 4.49
C PHE A 205 -34.28 -3.06 5.78
N SER A 206 -35.24 -2.14 5.67
CA SER A 206 -36.07 -1.64 6.78
C SER A 206 -37.53 -1.53 6.34
N PRO A 207 -38.50 -2.01 7.15
CA PRO A 207 -39.92 -1.81 6.88
C PRO A 207 -40.35 -0.35 7.04
N ASP A 208 -39.63 0.44 7.84
CA ASP A 208 -39.92 1.86 8.07
C ASP A 208 -39.44 2.70 6.85
N PRO A 209 -40.35 3.40 6.12
CA PRO A 209 -40.01 4.20 4.94
C PRO A 209 -39.05 5.37 5.21
N GLU A 210 -39.00 5.89 6.44
CA GLU A 210 -38.12 7.00 6.83
C GLU A 210 -36.71 6.52 7.22
N LYS A 211 -36.55 5.20 7.40
CA LYS A 211 -35.30 4.60 7.86
C LYS A 211 -34.62 3.78 6.76
N HIS A 212 -33.39 4.15 6.43
CA HIS A 212 -32.50 3.34 5.60
C HIS A 212 -31.60 2.48 6.49
N VAL A 213 -31.42 1.21 6.10
CA VAL A 213 -30.50 0.26 6.73
C VAL A 213 -29.53 -0.22 5.67
N SER A 214 -28.24 -0.28 6.00
CA SER A 214 -27.21 -0.74 5.04
C SER A 214 -27.27 -2.25 4.83
N PHE A 215 -26.81 -2.74 3.66
CA PHE A 215 -26.67 -4.17 3.42
C PHE A 215 -25.79 -4.84 4.49
N GLU A 216 -24.71 -4.20 4.91
CA GLU A 216 -23.79 -4.72 5.93
C GLU A 216 -24.49 -4.90 7.28
N GLU A 217 -25.27 -3.91 7.71
CA GLU A 217 -26.06 -3.99 8.95
C GLU A 217 -27.17 -5.06 8.86
N ALA A 218 -27.83 -5.15 7.70
CA ALA A 218 -28.83 -6.16 7.39
C ALA A 218 -28.24 -7.58 7.39
N ALA A 219 -27.10 -7.80 6.74
CA ALA A 219 -26.37 -9.08 6.67
C ALA A 219 -25.64 -9.44 7.99
N GLY A 220 -25.55 -8.52 8.95
CA GLY A 220 -24.92 -8.74 10.25
C GLY A 220 -23.40 -8.61 10.23
N ILE A 221 -22.85 -7.92 9.24
CA ILE A 221 -21.43 -7.69 9.06
C ILE A 221 -21.01 -6.50 9.94
N GLU A 222 -19.99 -6.68 10.78
CA GLU A 222 -19.41 -5.59 11.58
C GLU A 222 -18.73 -4.56 10.66
N THR A 223 -19.41 -3.43 10.41
CA THR A 223 -18.76 -2.30 9.74
C THR A 223 -17.72 -1.66 10.65
N SER A 224 -16.64 -1.12 10.07
CA SER A 224 -15.58 -0.41 10.81
C SER A 224 -16.12 0.68 11.74
N ARG A 225 -17.23 1.32 11.35
CA ARG A 225 -17.95 2.31 12.14
C ARG A 225 -18.66 1.71 13.35
N LYS A 226 -19.43 0.63 13.18
CA LYS A 226 -20.11 -0.03 14.31
C LYS A 226 -19.09 -0.65 15.28
N ARG A 227 -17.98 -1.17 14.74
CA ARG A 227 -16.82 -1.63 15.51
C ARG A 227 -16.16 -0.49 16.30
N LEU A 228 -16.05 0.70 15.71
CA LEU A 228 -15.58 1.92 16.42
C LEU A 228 -16.57 2.37 17.50
N GLU A 229 -17.88 2.41 17.22
CA GLU A 229 -18.93 2.78 18.17
C GLU A 229 -19.04 1.77 19.33
N GLU A 230 -18.85 0.47 19.07
CA GLU A 230 -18.78 -0.58 20.09
C GLU A 230 -17.44 -0.59 20.84
N ILE A 231 -16.30 -0.29 20.19
CA ILE A 231 -15.02 -0.04 20.88
C ILE A 231 -15.12 1.20 21.76
N GLU A 232 -15.81 2.26 21.33
CA GLU A 232 -16.07 3.44 22.16
C GLU A 232 -17.04 3.11 23.30
N ALA A 233 -18.13 2.39 23.06
CA ALA A 233 -19.08 2.01 24.10
C ALA A 233 -18.44 1.03 25.10
N ALA A 234 -17.61 0.09 24.63
CA ALA A 234 -16.81 -0.79 25.46
C ALA A 234 -15.71 -0.02 26.20
N SER A 235 -15.10 1.00 25.59
CA SER A 235 -14.13 1.89 26.25
C SER A 235 -14.80 2.75 27.33
N ARG A 236 -16.01 3.26 27.09
CA ARG A 236 -16.84 3.94 28.10
C ARG A 236 -17.21 2.98 29.25
N ARG A 237 -17.69 1.76 28.94
CA ARG A 237 -17.99 0.70 29.93
C ARG A 237 -16.75 0.18 30.67
N ALA A 238 -15.57 0.18 30.04
CA ALA A 238 -14.31 -0.24 30.64
C ALA A 238 -13.70 0.85 31.54
N LYS A 239 -13.82 2.13 31.15
CA LYS A 239 -13.50 3.28 32.01
C LYS A 239 -14.36 3.28 33.27
N ALA A 240 -15.67 3.04 33.15
CA ALA A 240 -16.58 2.88 34.29
C ALA A 240 -16.25 1.68 35.21
N LYS A 241 -15.44 0.71 34.76
CA LYS A 241 -15.02 -0.47 35.54
C LYS A 241 -13.59 -0.43 36.08
N LYS A 242 -12.79 0.58 35.75
CA LYS A 242 -11.38 0.70 36.19
C LYS A 242 -11.11 2.08 36.77
N GLY A 243 -11.43 2.24 38.06
CA GLY A 243 -11.27 3.49 38.80
C GLY A 243 -9.82 3.87 39.09
N THR A 244 -9.09 4.37 38.09
CA THR A 244 -7.78 5.02 38.28
C THR A 244 -7.64 6.27 37.41
N TYR A 245 -7.74 7.42 38.09
CA TYR A 245 -7.50 8.81 37.69
C TYR A 245 -8.49 9.53 36.73
N HIS A 246 -9.17 10.52 37.33
CA HIS A 246 -9.99 11.59 36.76
C HIS A 246 -11.13 11.19 35.81
N SER A 247 -12.14 10.50 36.37
CA SER A 247 -13.52 10.76 35.94
C SER A 247 -13.94 12.16 36.47
N PRO A 248 -14.73 12.94 35.72
CA PRO A 248 -15.37 14.18 36.21
C PRO A 248 -16.03 14.02 37.59
N LEU A 249 -16.18 15.11 38.35
CA LEU A 249 -16.79 15.06 39.68
C LEU A 249 -18.19 14.41 39.63
N SER A 250 -18.98 14.75 38.61
CA SER A 250 -20.29 14.17 38.32
C SER A 250 -20.31 12.65 38.17
N ASP A 251 -19.24 12.03 37.65
CA ASP A 251 -19.12 10.58 37.49
C ASP A 251 -18.75 9.88 38.82
N ARG A 252 -18.38 10.63 39.86
CA ARG A 252 -18.04 10.14 41.21
C ARG A 252 -19.20 10.26 42.19
N LEU A 253 -20.31 10.87 41.77
CA LEU A 253 -21.49 11.15 42.58
C LEU A 253 -22.62 10.18 42.20
N ASP A 254 -23.37 9.69 43.18
CA ASP A 254 -24.64 8.98 42.94
C ASP A 254 -25.82 9.95 43.06
N VAL A 255 -26.73 9.94 42.08
CA VAL A 255 -27.85 10.90 42.03
C VAL A 255 -28.81 10.75 43.21
N ASN A 256 -29.03 9.53 43.72
CA ASN A 256 -29.91 9.32 44.86
C ASN A 256 -29.22 9.74 46.16
N ALA A 257 -27.92 9.49 46.30
CA ALA A 257 -27.11 9.97 47.41
C ALA A 257 -27.06 11.51 47.46
N VAL A 258 -26.90 12.18 46.31
CA VAL A 258 -26.95 13.65 46.21
C VAL A 258 -28.33 14.16 46.63
N LEU A 259 -29.42 13.68 46.03
CA LEU A 259 -30.77 14.15 46.38
C LEU A 259 -31.11 13.90 47.87
N ALA A 260 -30.66 12.79 48.44
CA ALA A 260 -30.80 12.49 49.86
C ALA A 260 -29.96 13.42 50.77
N ALA A 261 -28.70 13.71 50.42
CA ALA A 261 -27.81 14.61 51.17
C ALA A 261 -28.31 16.08 51.23
N TYR A 262 -29.22 16.44 50.32
CA TYR A 262 -29.91 17.73 50.25
C TYR A 262 -31.40 17.66 50.63
N SER A 263 -31.91 16.49 51.04
CA SER A 263 -33.31 16.27 51.40
C SER A 263 -34.32 16.69 50.31
N TRP A 264 -33.90 16.70 49.04
CA TRP A 264 -34.74 17.13 47.93
C TRP A 264 -35.74 16.03 47.58
N THR A 265 -37.03 16.32 47.76
CA THR A 265 -38.11 15.34 47.57
C THR A 265 -38.94 15.72 46.33
N PRO A 266 -39.06 14.85 45.31
CA PRO A 266 -39.88 15.14 44.15
C PRO A 266 -41.37 15.15 44.50
N LYS A 267 -42.11 16.07 43.88
CA LYS A 267 -43.58 16.18 43.97
C LYS A 267 -44.29 15.10 43.16
N ARG A 268 -43.69 14.63 42.07
CA ARG A 268 -44.06 13.41 41.33
C ARG A 268 -42.89 12.85 40.54
N THR A 269 -42.99 11.58 40.14
CA THR A 269 -42.01 10.90 39.30
C THR A 269 -42.71 10.27 38.10
N GLU A 270 -42.17 10.45 36.90
CA GLU A 270 -42.70 9.93 35.64
C GLU A 270 -41.57 9.16 34.92
N GLY A 271 -41.55 7.83 35.08
CA GLY A 271 -40.43 7.01 34.60
C GLY A 271 -39.13 7.37 35.33
N ASP A 272 -38.07 7.69 34.58
CA ASP A 272 -36.78 8.12 35.14
C ASP A 272 -36.78 9.60 35.59
N GLU A 273 -37.84 10.38 35.34
CA GLU A 273 -37.87 11.83 35.61
C GLU A 273 -38.55 12.17 36.94
N ALA A 274 -37.76 12.64 37.91
CA ALA A 274 -38.25 13.15 39.20
C ALA A 274 -38.50 14.66 39.14
N LYS A 275 -39.73 15.12 39.39
CA LYS A 275 -40.17 16.51 39.20
C LYS A 275 -40.60 17.13 40.52
N GLY A 276 -40.06 18.31 40.87
CA GLY A 276 -40.25 18.92 42.19
C GLY A 276 -39.95 20.42 42.24
N PRO A 277 -39.86 21.00 43.45
CA PRO A 277 -39.58 22.41 43.65
C PRO A 277 -38.14 22.75 43.28
N ALA A 278 -37.91 23.93 42.70
CA ALA A 278 -36.56 24.40 42.42
C ALA A 278 -35.82 24.83 43.71
N PRO A 279 -34.50 24.59 43.80
CA PRO A 279 -33.66 25.21 44.82
C PRO A 279 -33.64 26.74 44.65
N GLY A 280 -33.68 27.48 45.76
CA GLY A 280 -33.55 28.94 45.76
C GLY A 280 -34.74 29.78 45.25
N HIS A 281 -35.69 29.21 44.50
CA HIS A 281 -36.85 29.97 43.99
C HIS A 281 -38.15 29.14 43.90
N ARG A 282 -39.29 29.79 43.64
CA ARG A 282 -40.62 29.15 43.57
C ARG A 282 -41.23 29.27 42.16
N SER A 283 -41.89 28.19 41.74
CA SER A 283 -42.82 28.13 40.60
C SER A 283 -44.26 27.98 41.09
N GLU A 284 -45.24 28.48 40.33
CA GLU A 284 -46.67 28.33 40.63
C GLU A 284 -47.13 26.85 40.68
N SER A 285 -46.59 26.01 39.79
CA SER A 285 -46.93 24.58 39.72
C SER A 285 -46.19 23.69 40.74
N GLY A 286 -45.03 24.15 41.22
CA GLY A 286 -44.19 23.45 42.22
C GLY A 286 -43.48 22.19 41.68
N ASP A 287 -43.29 22.09 40.37
CA ASP A 287 -42.74 20.93 39.65
C ASP A 287 -41.79 21.32 38.48
N CYS A 288 -41.33 22.58 38.48
CA CYS A 288 -40.53 23.14 37.40
C CYS A 288 -39.11 22.55 37.33
N PHE A 289 -38.60 22.02 38.43
CA PHE A 289 -37.25 21.46 38.55
C PHE A 289 -37.31 19.94 38.39
N GLN A 290 -36.52 19.41 37.48
CA GLN A 290 -36.62 18.01 37.02
C GLN A 290 -35.23 17.38 37.05
N VAL A 291 -35.12 16.19 37.62
CA VAL A 291 -33.86 15.43 37.75
C VAL A 291 -34.07 14.02 37.21
N ASN A 292 -33.26 13.65 36.23
CA ASN A 292 -33.31 12.32 35.64
C ASN A 292 -32.51 11.32 36.51
N LEU A 293 -33.23 10.45 37.21
CA LEU A 293 -32.72 9.50 38.21
C LEU A 293 -31.79 8.41 37.62
N ARG A 294 -31.74 8.27 36.29
CA ARG A 294 -30.88 7.32 35.59
C ARG A 294 -29.57 7.95 35.07
N THR A 295 -29.59 9.25 34.75
CA THR A 295 -28.47 9.93 34.08
C THR A 295 -27.83 11.05 34.90
N GLY A 296 -28.41 11.40 36.05
CA GLY A 296 -27.88 12.46 36.93
C GLY A 296 -28.01 13.88 36.36
N ARG A 297 -28.66 14.05 35.20
CA ARG A 297 -28.92 15.36 34.59
C ARG A 297 -30.14 16.03 35.22
N TRP A 298 -30.08 17.35 35.36
CA TRP A 298 -31.19 18.15 35.87
C TRP A 298 -31.56 19.30 34.92
N HIS A 299 -32.78 19.81 35.04
CA HIS A 299 -33.28 20.93 34.25
C HIS A 299 -34.40 21.69 35.00
N CYS A 300 -34.30 23.02 35.06
CA CYS A 300 -35.32 23.92 35.59
C CYS A 300 -36.09 24.62 34.47
N LYS A 301 -37.35 24.22 34.26
CA LYS A 301 -38.23 24.78 33.21
C LYS A 301 -38.58 26.26 33.39
N GLN A 302 -38.41 26.82 34.58
CA GLN A 302 -38.68 28.24 34.86
C GLN A 302 -37.46 29.14 34.58
N CYS A 303 -36.25 28.56 34.55
CA CYS A 303 -35.00 29.27 34.30
C CYS A 303 -34.35 28.91 32.94
N GLU A 304 -34.96 27.97 32.20
CA GLU A 304 -34.45 27.42 30.93
C GLU A 304 -32.98 26.95 31.00
N ALA A 305 -32.60 26.42 32.16
CA ALA A 305 -31.23 26.03 32.48
C ALA A 305 -31.18 24.63 33.10
N GLY A 306 -30.07 23.92 32.90
CA GLY A 306 -29.90 22.56 33.38
C GLY A 306 -28.45 22.09 33.22
N GLY A 307 -28.09 21.02 33.92
CA GLY A 307 -26.70 20.60 33.99
C GLY A 307 -26.52 19.15 34.41
N ASP A 308 -25.28 18.83 34.77
CA ASP A 308 -24.82 17.54 35.28
C ASP A 308 -24.89 17.44 36.83
N LEU A 309 -24.34 16.36 37.39
CA LEU A 309 -24.54 16.05 38.80
C LEU A 309 -23.67 16.92 39.74
N ALA A 310 -22.53 17.42 39.28
CA ALA A 310 -21.74 18.42 40.01
C ALA A 310 -22.43 19.79 40.02
N SER A 311 -23.00 20.25 38.90
CA SER A 311 -23.80 21.49 38.90
C SER A 311 -25.08 21.34 39.71
N LEU A 312 -25.66 20.13 39.82
CA LEU A 312 -26.77 19.87 40.73
C LEU A 312 -26.37 20.08 42.20
N VAL A 313 -25.18 19.63 42.62
CA VAL A 313 -24.65 19.90 43.97
C VAL A 313 -24.42 21.40 44.18
N ALA A 314 -23.84 22.10 43.21
CA ALA A 314 -23.63 23.55 43.29
C ALA A 314 -24.94 24.35 43.49
N VAL A 315 -26.00 23.96 42.76
CA VAL A 315 -27.34 24.57 42.87
C VAL A 315 -28.09 24.15 44.14
N LEU A 316 -27.90 22.94 44.65
CA LEU A 316 -28.53 22.46 45.89
C LEU A 316 -27.84 22.97 47.16
N GLU A 317 -26.52 23.16 47.15
CA GLU A 317 -25.75 23.80 48.23
C GLU A 317 -25.93 25.34 48.22
N GLY A 318 -26.34 25.91 47.08
CA GLY A 318 -26.58 27.36 46.92
C GLY A 318 -25.34 28.16 46.52
N ILE A 319 -24.29 27.49 46.03
CA ILE A 319 -23.04 28.09 45.55
C ILE A 319 -23.31 28.84 44.23
N THR A 320 -24.16 28.28 43.35
CA THR A 320 -24.55 28.89 42.07
C THR A 320 -26.08 28.94 41.93
N PRO A 321 -26.67 29.98 41.32
CA PRO A 321 -28.10 29.99 40.98
C PRO A 321 -28.40 28.96 39.88
N CYS A 322 -29.68 28.65 39.64
CA CYS A 322 -30.10 27.71 38.57
C CYS A 322 -29.58 28.07 37.17
N THR A 323 -29.22 29.32 36.89
CA THR A 323 -28.60 29.72 35.61
C THR A 323 -27.09 29.50 35.56
N GLY A 324 -26.41 29.45 36.71
CA GLY A 324 -24.95 29.37 36.87
C GLY A 324 -24.32 27.99 36.63
N HIS A 325 -24.99 27.13 35.85
CA HIS A 325 -24.52 25.77 35.57
C HIS A 325 -23.16 25.70 34.86
N ASP A 326 -22.76 26.75 34.14
CA ASP A 326 -21.45 26.90 33.48
C ASP A 326 -20.36 27.47 34.39
N ASP A 327 -20.70 27.98 35.58
CA ASP A 327 -19.78 28.68 36.49
C ASP A 327 -18.75 27.73 37.12
N LEU A 328 -19.00 26.41 37.07
CA LEU A 328 -18.04 25.35 37.45
C LEU A 328 -16.75 25.31 36.62
N ARG A 329 -16.64 26.14 35.58
CA ARG A 329 -15.38 26.39 34.86
C ARG A 329 -14.42 27.27 35.67
N ASP A 330 -14.91 28.00 36.67
CA ASP A 330 -14.08 28.72 37.64
C ASP A 330 -13.54 27.75 38.71
N GLY A 331 -12.21 27.78 38.91
CA GLY A 331 -11.52 26.89 39.83
C GLY A 331 -11.87 27.13 41.31
N ALA A 332 -12.26 28.34 41.70
CA ALA A 332 -12.69 28.64 43.06
C ALA A 332 -14.07 28.03 43.35
N ILE A 333 -15.03 28.24 42.44
CA ILE A 333 -16.38 27.66 42.52
C ILE A 333 -16.32 26.14 42.50
N PHE A 334 -15.47 25.56 41.65
CA PHE A 334 -15.24 24.12 41.62
C PHE A 334 -14.65 23.57 42.94
N SER A 335 -13.76 24.32 43.61
CA SER A 335 -13.21 23.94 44.91
C SER A 335 -14.28 23.92 46.01
N GLU A 336 -15.13 24.95 46.08
CA GLU A 336 -16.23 24.99 47.06
C GLU A 336 -17.23 23.82 46.87
N VAL A 337 -17.51 23.45 45.62
CA VAL A 337 -18.37 22.30 45.29
C VAL A 337 -17.71 20.97 45.65
N LEU A 338 -16.39 20.85 45.49
CA LEU A 338 -15.63 19.67 45.92
C LEU A 338 -15.64 19.53 47.46
N GLU A 339 -15.41 20.62 48.19
CA GLU A 339 -15.50 20.67 49.65
C GLU A 339 -16.92 20.35 50.17
N ALA A 340 -17.96 20.82 49.47
CA ALA A 340 -19.34 20.44 49.77
C ALA A 340 -19.55 18.92 49.58
N CYS A 341 -19.01 18.33 48.53
CA CYS A 341 -19.07 16.88 48.30
C CYS A 341 -18.35 16.08 49.40
N GLU A 342 -17.16 16.50 49.84
CA GLU A 342 -16.42 15.86 50.94
C GLU A 342 -17.16 16.00 52.29
N ARG A 343 -17.61 17.22 52.62
CA ARG A 343 -18.35 17.55 53.85
C ARG A 343 -19.68 16.82 53.97
N LYS A 344 -20.35 16.54 52.84
CA LYS A 344 -21.59 15.75 52.78
C LYS A 344 -21.35 14.23 52.71
N GLY A 345 -20.09 13.77 52.69
CA GLY A 345 -19.75 12.35 52.57
C GLY A 345 -20.06 11.74 51.21
N LEU A 346 -20.25 12.57 50.17
CA LEU A 346 -20.52 12.14 48.80
C LEU A 346 -19.24 11.62 48.11
N ILE A 347 -18.06 12.02 48.60
CA ILE A 347 -16.74 11.49 48.23
C ILE A 347 -15.85 11.39 49.48
N SER A 348 -14.89 10.45 49.50
CA SER A 348 -14.02 10.20 50.66
C SER A 348 -12.63 10.82 50.52
N SER A 349 -12.18 11.59 51.51
CA SER A 349 -10.81 12.09 51.60
C SER A 349 -9.87 11.08 52.29
N LYS A 350 -8.87 10.61 51.55
CA LYS A 350 -7.64 9.99 52.09
C LYS A 350 -6.47 10.46 51.26
N VAL A 351 -5.82 11.52 51.73
CA VAL A 351 -4.48 11.93 51.30
C VAL A 351 -3.63 11.99 52.56
N GLU A 352 -2.54 11.24 52.59
CA GLU A 352 -1.56 11.32 53.68
C GLU A 352 -0.83 12.67 53.57
N THR A 353 -0.81 13.42 54.67
CA THR A 353 -0.08 14.69 54.77
C THR A 353 1.42 14.41 54.80
N VAL A 354 2.09 14.54 53.66
CA VAL A 354 3.55 14.60 53.58
C VAL A 354 4.02 15.96 54.15
N SER A 355 4.97 15.96 55.09
CA SER A 355 5.53 17.20 55.68
C SER A 355 6.18 18.07 54.60
N THR A 356 5.69 19.30 54.46
CA THR A 356 6.14 20.29 53.46
C THR A 356 7.29 21.17 53.96
N GLU A 357 7.70 21.02 55.22
CA GLU A 357 8.64 21.93 55.89
C GLU A 357 10.07 21.77 55.36
N LYS A 358 10.56 20.53 55.19
CA LYS A 358 11.92 20.27 54.67
C LYS A 358 12.11 20.75 53.23
N ALA A 359 11.08 20.65 52.39
CA ALA A 359 11.14 21.14 51.02
C ALA A 359 11.19 22.68 50.97
N LYS A 360 10.51 23.37 51.90
CA LYS A 360 10.54 24.83 52.03
C LYS A 360 11.90 25.35 52.49
N ASP A 361 12.45 24.81 53.59
CA ASP A 361 13.75 25.23 54.14
C ASP A 361 14.87 25.16 53.09
N PHE A 362 14.92 24.05 52.34
CA PHE A 362 15.92 23.87 51.28
C PHE A 362 15.70 24.84 50.11
N LEU A 363 14.45 25.04 49.68
CA LEU A 363 14.17 25.94 48.56
C LEU A 363 14.45 27.41 48.88
N GLU A 364 14.32 27.85 50.14
CA GLU A 364 14.83 29.17 50.54
C GLU A 364 16.36 29.26 50.44
N THR A 365 17.10 28.17 50.70
CA THR A 365 18.57 28.19 50.63
C THR A 365 19.12 28.19 49.20
N VAL A 366 18.41 27.64 48.20
CA VAL A 366 18.87 27.61 46.79
C VAL A 366 18.12 28.58 45.85
N LYS A 367 17.15 29.35 46.36
CA LYS A 367 16.26 30.24 45.56
C LYS A 367 17.00 31.15 44.58
N GLU A 368 18.07 31.80 45.04
CA GLU A 368 18.87 32.72 44.22
C GLU A 368 19.77 31.99 43.21
N GLY A 369 20.24 30.78 43.54
CA GLY A 369 21.03 29.95 42.63
C GLY A 369 20.22 29.45 41.43
N LEU A 370 18.95 29.07 41.67
CA LEU A 370 18.04 28.56 40.64
C LEU A 370 17.49 29.64 39.70
N LYS A 371 17.42 30.89 40.16
CA LYS A 371 17.15 32.04 39.28
C LYS A 371 18.31 32.33 38.32
N ALA A 372 19.54 32.05 38.74
CA ALA A 372 20.76 32.35 37.97
C ALA A 372 21.15 31.23 36.99
N ASP A 373 20.98 29.96 37.36
CA ASP A 373 21.23 28.80 36.48
C ASP A 373 20.29 27.63 36.79
N PRO A 374 19.34 27.30 35.88
CA PRO A 374 18.38 26.20 36.09
C PRO A 374 19.04 24.82 36.16
N LYS A 375 20.25 24.66 35.58
CA LYS A 375 20.94 23.37 35.51
C LYS A 375 21.62 22.98 36.83
N LYS A 376 21.59 23.83 37.85
CA LYS A 376 22.14 23.54 39.20
C LYS A 376 21.22 22.68 40.07
N LEU A 377 20.01 22.38 39.61
CA LEU A 377 19.08 21.46 40.28
C LEU A 377 19.44 20.00 39.97
N GLN A 378 20.66 19.60 40.37
CA GLN A 378 21.22 18.25 40.18
C GLN A 378 21.36 17.44 41.48
N ASP A 379 20.90 17.97 42.61
CA ASP A 379 20.85 17.22 43.86
C ASP A 379 19.77 16.11 43.77
N PRO A 380 20.13 14.82 43.85
CA PRO A 380 19.18 13.72 43.63
C PRO A 380 18.08 13.65 44.69
N ASP A 381 18.37 14.00 45.95
CA ASP A 381 17.39 13.93 47.04
C ASP A 381 16.38 15.07 46.96
N VAL A 382 16.78 16.22 46.41
CA VAL A 382 15.89 17.36 46.15
C VAL A 382 14.93 17.07 45.00
N LEU A 383 15.44 16.54 43.88
CA LEU A 383 14.60 16.06 42.77
C LEU A 383 13.60 15.00 43.23
N ARG A 384 14.02 14.13 44.15
CA ARG A 384 13.23 13.06 44.75
C ARG A 384 12.12 13.59 45.67
N GLU A 385 12.34 14.66 46.42
CA GLU A 385 11.31 15.34 47.22
C GLU A 385 10.38 16.20 46.35
N MET A 386 10.91 16.95 45.36
CA MET A 386 10.08 17.73 44.43
C MET A 386 9.14 16.86 43.60
N ALA A 387 9.60 15.68 43.14
CA ALA A 387 8.74 14.70 42.48
C ALA A 387 7.66 14.11 43.42
N THR A 388 7.95 14.05 44.72
CA THR A 388 7.00 13.59 45.75
C THR A 388 5.95 14.68 46.02
N LEU A 389 6.35 15.94 46.14
CA LEU A 389 5.43 17.09 46.27
C LEU A 389 4.54 17.25 45.03
N GLN A 390 5.10 17.17 43.82
CA GLN A 390 4.34 17.22 42.56
C GLN A 390 3.25 16.14 42.48
N LYS A 391 3.52 14.96 43.04
CA LYS A 391 2.59 13.83 43.08
C LYS A 391 1.55 13.94 44.21
N GLY A 392 1.96 14.45 45.37
CA GLY A 392 1.12 14.55 46.58
C GLY A 392 0.18 15.77 46.59
N SER A 393 0.65 16.92 46.07
CA SER A 393 -0.17 18.13 45.91
C SER A 393 0.30 18.93 44.67
N PRO A 394 -0.28 18.65 43.48
CA PRO A 394 0.05 19.39 42.26
C PRO A 394 -0.17 20.90 42.38
N VAL A 395 -1.19 21.32 43.15
CA VAL A 395 -1.49 22.74 43.37
C VAL A 395 -0.39 23.40 44.21
N ALA A 396 0.06 22.77 45.30
CA ALA A 396 1.17 23.30 46.10
C ALA A 396 2.48 23.36 45.29
N PHE A 397 2.70 22.40 44.38
CA PHE A 397 3.84 22.42 43.46
C PHE A 397 3.75 23.58 42.46
N GLU A 398 2.58 23.84 41.84
CA GLU A 398 2.45 24.97 40.90
C GLU A 398 2.59 26.33 41.60
N VAL A 399 1.99 26.51 42.80
CA VAL A 399 2.12 27.72 43.63
C VAL A 399 3.57 27.98 44.00
N LEU A 400 4.29 26.96 44.46
CA LEU A 400 5.71 27.04 44.83
C LEU A 400 6.59 27.43 43.63
N MET A 401 6.31 26.89 42.44
CA MET A 401 7.04 27.26 41.21
C MET A 401 6.78 28.71 40.78
N ASP A 402 5.58 29.24 41.02
CA ASP A 402 5.22 30.62 40.71
C ASP A 402 5.79 31.61 41.74
N GLU A 403 5.82 31.25 43.04
CA GLU A 403 6.50 32.01 44.12
C GLU A 403 8.03 32.14 43.95
N ILE A 404 8.64 31.28 43.12
CA ILE A 404 10.07 31.32 42.78
C ILE A 404 10.34 32.15 41.50
N GLY A 405 9.32 32.35 40.65
CA GLY A 405 9.42 33.16 39.42
C GLY A 405 10.07 32.43 38.23
N ILE A 406 9.88 31.12 38.13
CA ILE A 406 10.45 30.29 37.05
C ILE A 406 9.66 30.45 35.75
N LYS A 407 10.33 30.81 34.66
CA LYS A 407 9.72 30.97 33.32
C LYS A 407 9.10 29.66 32.80
N THR A 408 8.06 29.78 31.97
CA THR A 408 7.23 28.67 31.47
C THR A 408 8.02 27.53 30.82
N ASP A 409 9.07 27.85 30.06
CA ASP A 409 9.90 26.87 29.35
C ASP A 409 10.78 26.08 30.33
N MET A 410 11.32 26.74 31.35
CA MET A 410 12.04 26.11 32.46
C MET A 410 11.10 25.26 33.33
N LYS A 411 9.87 25.73 33.60
CA LYS A 411 8.82 24.96 34.29
C LYS A 411 8.52 23.67 33.52
N THR A 412 8.56 23.72 32.18
CA THR A 412 8.37 22.56 31.29
C THR A 412 9.56 21.61 31.29
N ALA A 413 10.80 22.13 31.24
CA ALA A 413 12.02 21.32 31.31
C ALA A 413 12.13 20.58 32.66
N LEU A 414 11.91 21.27 33.79
CA LEU A 414 11.94 20.65 35.12
C LEU A 414 10.84 19.58 35.29
N LYS A 415 9.63 19.83 34.76
CA LYS A 415 8.55 18.82 34.69
C LYS A 415 8.93 17.59 33.86
N LYS A 416 9.85 17.72 32.89
CA LYS A 416 10.35 16.60 32.08
C LYS A 416 11.38 15.76 32.86
N GLU A 417 12.33 16.42 33.53
CA GLU A 417 13.29 15.77 34.44
C GLU A 417 12.60 15.04 35.61
N LEU A 418 11.67 15.71 36.30
CA LEU A 418 10.92 15.10 37.42
C LEU A 418 10.11 13.88 36.99
N LYS A 419 9.59 13.83 35.75
CA LYS A 419 8.95 12.63 35.19
C LYS A 419 9.94 11.48 34.97
N LEU A 420 11.17 11.80 34.58
CA LEU A 420 12.23 10.83 34.31
C LEU A 420 12.76 10.22 35.64
N VAL A 421 12.99 11.06 36.65
CA VAL A 421 13.29 10.65 38.03
C VAL A 421 12.14 9.83 38.63
N ALA A 422 10.88 10.24 38.43
CA ALA A 422 9.71 9.49 38.91
C ALA A 422 9.49 8.15 38.17
N ALA A 423 10.04 7.97 36.96
CA ALA A 423 10.08 6.69 36.26
C ALA A 423 11.16 5.77 36.84
N LEU A 424 12.37 6.29 37.06
CA LEU A 424 13.49 5.57 37.70
C LEU A 424 13.13 5.09 39.12
N LYS A 425 12.45 5.92 39.91
CA LYS A 425 12.01 5.52 41.28
C LYS A 425 10.99 4.37 41.28
N ARG A 426 10.29 4.09 40.16
CA ARG A 426 9.41 2.90 40.03
C ARG A 426 10.19 1.62 39.73
N THR A 427 11.36 1.72 39.11
CA THR A 427 12.24 0.56 38.87
C THR A 427 13.07 0.20 40.11
N GLU A 428 13.35 1.14 41.00
CA GLU A 428 14.05 0.86 42.28
C GLU A 428 13.12 0.27 43.36
N ASN A 429 11.92 0.83 43.55
CA ASN A 429 11.03 0.43 44.65
C ASN A 429 10.21 -0.86 44.42
N THR A 430 10.44 -1.61 43.33
CA THR A 430 9.65 -2.82 43.00
C THR A 430 10.35 -4.15 43.33
N ALA A 431 11.40 -4.12 44.15
CA ALA A 431 12.11 -5.32 44.62
C ALA A 431 11.39 -6.11 45.73
N ASP A 432 10.41 -5.51 46.43
CA ASP A 432 9.81 -6.09 47.66
C ASP A 432 8.33 -6.49 47.51
N ASP A 433 7.61 -5.93 46.53
CA ASP A 433 6.22 -6.27 46.20
C ASP A 433 6.17 -7.12 44.91
N GLY A 434 5.91 -8.43 45.03
CA GLY A 434 6.10 -9.45 43.99
C GLY A 434 5.29 -9.36 42.68
N HIS A 435 4.67 -8.22 42.36
CA HIS A 435 3.98 -7.94 41.10
C HIS A 435 4.36 -6.56 40.54
N GLY A 436 5.55 -6.48 39.96
CA GLY A 436 6.01 -5.29 39.23
C GLY A 436 5.06 -4.92 38.08
N SER A 437 4.91 -3.61 37.81
CA SER A 437 4.02 -3.14 36.74
C SER A 437 4.40 -3.77 35.39
N ALA A 438 3.42 -4.02 34.53
CA ALA A 438 3.68 -4.65 33.23
C ALA A 438 4.62 -3.81 32.32
N LEU A 439 4.69 -2.49 32.53
CA LEU A 439 5.71 -1.60 31.96
C LEU A 439 7.12 -1.95 32.45
N ALA A 440 7.32 -2.00 33.78
CA ALA A 440 8.60 -2.39 34.38
C ALA A 440 9.02 -3.82 33.99
N THR A 441 8.04 -4.73 33.85
CA THR A 441 8.26 -6.10 33.34
C THR A 441 8.78 -6.07 31.90
N THR A 442 8.18 -5.27 31.03
CA THR A 442 8.59 -5.16 29.60
C THR A 442 9.99 -4.57 29.47
N VAL A 443 10.32 -3.53 30.24
CA VAL A 443 11.67 -2.94 30.25
C VAL A 443 12.70 -3.90 30.86
N GLY A 444 12.33 -4.61 31.92
CA GLY A 444 13.19 -5.58 32.61
C GLY A 444 13.60 -6.77 31.74
N ILE A 445 12.68 -7.32 30.92
CA ILE A 445 13.04 -8.42 29.99
C ILE A 445 14.01 -7.95 28.91
N VAL A 446 13.86 -6.73 28.37
CA VAL A 446 14.80 -6.20 27.37
C VAL A 446 16.16 -5.94 28.01
N ARG A 447 16.21 -5.28 29.16
CA ARG A 447 17.46 -5.06 29.92
C ARG A 447 18.18 -6.38 30.16
N SER A 448 17.50 -7.38 30.71
CA SER A 448 18.06 -8.70 30.98
C SER A 448 18.57 -9.38 29.71
N ALA A 449 17.82 -9.35 28.60
CA ALA A 449 18.25 -9.94 27.34
C ALA A 449 19.48 -9.25 26.71
N LEU A 450 19.58 -7.92 26.86
CA LEU A 450 20.74 -7.15 26.43
C LEU A 450 21.96 -7.31 27.35
N GLU A 451 21.78 -7.46 28.66
CA GLU A 451 22.88 -7.56 29.63
C GLU A 451 23.42 -8.99 29.78
N THR A 452 22.56 -10.01 29.65
CA THR A 452 22.95 -11.43 29.79
C THR A 452 23.79 -11.92 28.61
N ASP A 453 23.56 -11.38 27.42
CA ASP A 453 24.19 -11.86 26.19
C ASP A 453 25.18 -10.82 25.60
N PRO A 454 26.44 -11.21 25.34
CA PRO A 454 27.46 -10.31 24.79
C PRO A 454 27.25 -9.98 23.31
N MET A 455 26.42 -10.73 22.57
CA MET A 455 26.06 -10.53 21.15
C MET A 455 24.74 -9.80 20.95
N SER A 456 23.81 -9.83 21.91
CA SER A 456 22.56 -9.04 21.85
C SER A 456 22.83 -7.52 21.77
N ARG A 457 22.10 -6.82 20.90
CA ARG A 457 22.23 -5.38 20.60
C ARG A 457 20.87 -4.68 20.62
N PHE A 458 20.91 -3.39 20.93
CA PHE A 458 19.85 -2.46 20.59
C PHE A 458 20.43 -1.48 19.59
N CYS A 459 19.72 -1.19 18.50
CA CYS A 459 20.21 -0.31 17.44
C CYS A 459 19.06 0.37 16.70
N TYR A 460 19.39 1.44 16.01
CA TYR A 460 18.55 2.12 15.03
C TYR A 460 19.05 1.81 13.63
N ASP A 461 18.12 1.65 12.70
CA ASP A 461 18.46 1.58 11.28
C ASP A 461 18.79 2.97 10.69
N GLN A 462 19.06 3.01 9.38
CA GLN A 462 19.36 4.23 8.63
C GLN A 462 18.20 5.24 8.58
N VAL A 463 16.97 4.85 8.92
CA VAL A 463 15.79 5.74 8.98
C VAL A 463 15.38 6.09 10.42
N GLY A 464 16.12 5.60 11.41
CA GLY A 464 15.87 5.84 12.84
C GLY A 464 14.84 4.89 13.47
N GLN A 465 14.45 3.80 12.80
CA GLN A 465 13.58 2.78 13.37
C GLN A 465 14.36 1.94 14.39
N PRO A 466 13.85 1.75 15.63
CA PRO A 466 14.53 0.96 16.66
C PRO A 466 14.33 -0.54 16.48
N PHE A 467 15.43 -1.29 16.56
CA PHE A 467 15.49 -2.74 16.54
C PHE A 467 16.10 -3.29 17.83
N LEU A 468 15.52 -4.38 18.32
CA LEU A 468 16.13 -5.26 19.30
C LEU A 468 16.69 -6.50 18.59
N TYR A 469 17.99 -6.69 18.66
CA TYR A 469 18.69 -7.86 18.13
C TYR A 469 19.09 -8.76 19.30
N LEU A 470 18.57 -9.99 19.29
CA LEU A 470 18.85 -10.97 20.34
C LEU A 470 19.53 -12.18 19.74
N ASP A 471 20.55 -12.68 20.45
CA ASP A 471 21.06 -14.03 20.23
C ASP A 471 20.26 -15.03 21.08
N ALA A 472 19.74 -16.08 20.43
CA ALA A 472 19.06 -17.19 21.07
C ALA A 472 19.60 -18.55 20.59
N LYS A 473 20.82 -18.86 21.05
CA LYS A 473 21.63 -20.06 20.74
C LYS A 473 22.34 -20.00 19.37
N GLY A 474 23.06 -18.92 19.09
CA GLY A 474 23.70 -18.66 17.81
C GLY A 474 22.71 -18.29 16.71
N ARG A 475 21.56 -17.72 17.06
CA ARG A 475 20.50 -17.36 16.12
C ARG A 475 20.08 -15.92 16.34
N HIS A 476 20.25 -15.15 15.28
CA HIS A 476 20.27 -13.70 15.28
C HIS A 476 19.01 -13.15 14.61
N ILE A 477 18.08 -12.59 15.39
CA ILE A 477 16.84 -12.02 14.83
C ILE A 477 16.75 -10.54 15.21
N PRO A 478 17.01 -9.60 14.28
CA PRO A 478 16.65 -8.20 14.49
C PRO A 478 15.13 -8.05 14.41
N MET A 479 14.52 -7.59 15.50
CA MET A 479 13.09 -7.35 15.59
C MET A 479 12.84 -5.85 15.79
N ALA A 480 12.16 -5.18 14.87
CA ALA A 480 11.70 -3.80 15.07
C ALA A 480 10.76 -3.74 16.29
N LEU A 481 10.83 -2.70 17.11
CA LEU A 481 10.04 -2.65 18.36
C LEU A 481 8.51 -2.62 18.14
N ASP A 482 8.04 -2.15 16.98
CA ASP A 482 6.62 -2.15 16.62
C ASP A 482 6.12 -3.44 15.95
N SER A 483 7.05 -4.35 15.62
CA SER A 483 6.79 -5.61 14.94
C SER A 483 5.89 -6.56 15.73
N ARG A 484 5.31 -7.53 15.04
CA ARG A 484 4.53 -8.60 15.70
C ARG A 484 5.48 -9.56 16.42
N GLU A 485 6.67 -9.72 15.88
CA GLU A 485 7.76 -10.62 16.26
C GLU A 485 8.30 -10.21 17.63
N PHE A 486 8.66 -8.93 17.80
CA PHE A 486 9.01 -8.35 19.09
C PHE A 486 7.88 -8.52 20.11
N GLY A 487 6.63 -8.25 19.71
CA GLY A 487 5.46 -8.41 20.59
C GLY A 487 5.29 -9.86 21.08
N ILE A 488 5.47 -10.85 20.20
CA ILE A 488 5.42 -12.28 20.55
C ILE A 488 6.60 -12.66 21.46
N TRP A 489 7.82 -12.23 21.13
CA TRP A 489 9.01 -12.48 21.94
C TRP A 489 8.86 -11.90 23.35
N ALA A 490 8.43 -10.64 23.47
CA ALA A 490 8.26 -9.95 24.75
C ALA A 490 7.21 -10.66 25.62
N THR A 491 6.04 -10.99 25.05
CA THR A 491 4.99 -11.72 25.77
C THR A 491 5.44 -13.12 26.19
N LYS A 492 6.14 -13.88 25.32
CA LYS A 492 6.67 -15.22 25.67
C LYS A 492 7.73 -15.14 26.77
N THR A 493 8.64 -14.17 26.69
CA THR A 493 9.74 -14.00 27.65
C THR A 493 9.21 -13.57 29.02
N ALA A 494 8.25 -12.64 29.06
CA ALA A 494 7.57 -12.27 30.31
C ALA A 494 6.77 -13.42 30.92
N MET A 495 6.09 -14.23 30.09
CA MET A 495 5.39 -15.43 30.56
C MET A 495 6.35 -16.47 31.13
N ALA A 496 7.53 -16.65 30.52
CA ALA A 496 8.53 -17.62 30.98
C ALA A 496 9.27 -17.19 32.25
N LEU A 497 9.62 -15.90 32.38
CA LEU A 497 10.38 -15.38 33.52
C LEU A 497 9.50 -15.00 34.72
N TYR A 498 8.28 -14.50 34.46
CA TYR A 498 7.42 -13.91 35.50
C TYR A 498 6.01 -14.52 35.56
N GLY A 499 5.65 -15.44 34.66
CA GLY A 499 4.31 -16.05 34.61
C GLY A 499 3.20 -15.11 34.14
N ILE A 500 3.53 -13.93 33.59
CA ILE A 500 2.59 -12.86 33.26
C ILE A 500 2.55 -12.62 31.74
N PRO A 501 1.38 -12.69 31.07
CA PRO A 501 1.25 -12.30 29.67
C PRO A 501 1.22 -10.77 29.52
N LEU A 502 2.12 -10.22 28.70
CA LEU A 502 2.10 -8.80 28.34
C LEU A 502 1.03 -8.49 27.29
N ALA A 503 0.27 -7.42 27.51
CA ALA A 503 -0.70 -6.90 26.55
C ALA A 503 -0.02 -5.98 25.52
N ARG A 504 -0.42 -6.06 24.24
CA ARG A 504 0.18 -5.25 23.15
C ARG A 504 0.14 -3.73 23.38
N LYS A 505 -0.83 -3.22 24.17
CA LYS A 505 -0.89 -1.81 24.59
C LYS A 505 0.26 -1.45 25.53
N THR A 506 0.57 -2.31 26.49
CA THR A 506 1.68 -2.11 27.45
C THR A 506 3.03 -2.12 26.75
N ILE A 507 3.21 -2.99 25.75
CA ILE A 507 4.44 -3.06 24.96
C ILE A 507 4.67 -1.71 24.27
N LYS A 508 3.66 -1.17 23.57
CA LYS A 508 3.72 0.17 22.96
C LYS A 508 3.91 1.32 23.96
N GLU A 509 3.34 1.20 25.16
CA GLU A 509 3.56 2.18 26.24
C GLU A 509 4.99 2.12 26.81
N ALA A 510 5.73 1.04 26.54
CA ALA A 510 7.10 0.86 26.96
C ALA A 510 8.14 1.33 25.94
N ASP A 511 7.77 1.59 24.67
CA ASP A 511 8.71 1.86 23.55
C ASP A 511 9.82 2.85 23.93
N LEU A 512 9.49 4.05 24.43
CA LEU A 512 10.48 5.06 24.85
C LEU A 512 11.37 4.61 26.01
N SER A 513 10.85 3.79 26.92
CA SER A 513 11.63 3.24 28.05
C SER A 513 12.55 2.10 27.59
N ILE A 514 12.11 1.30 26.61
CA ILE A 514 12.91 0.27 25.96
C ILE A 514 14.08 0.92 25.21
N MET A 515 13.82 1.97 24.43
CA MET A 515 14.86 2.74 23.71
C MET A 515 15.89 3.31 24.68
N ALA A 516 15.46 4.05 25.71
CA ALA A 516 16.37 4.65 26.68
C ALA A 516 17.25 3.61 27.42
N VAL A 517 16.69 2.44 27.73
CA VAL A 517 17.46 1.33 28.33
C VAL A 517 18.40 0.67 27.31
N GLY A 518 17.97 0.52 26.06
CA GLY A 518 18.82 0.00 24.98
C GLY A 518 20.04 0.88 24.74
N GLU A 519 19.83 2.20 24.62
CA GLU A 519 20.90 3.20 24.50
C GLU A 519 21.88 3.16 25.68
N GLU A 520 21.35 3.12 26.90
CA GLU A 520 22.13 3.08 28.14
C GLU A 520 22.97 1.79 28.26
N VAL A 521 22.45 0.64 27.84
CA VAL A 521 23.22 -0.62 27.80
C VAL A 521 24.27 -0.61 26.68
N MET A 522 23.96 -0.12 25.47
CA MET A 522 24.94 -0.08 24.37
C MET A 522 26.08 0.90 24.67
N ALA A 523 25.78 2.07 25.25
CA ALA A 523 26.77 3.04 25.69
C ALA A 523 27.72 2.44 26.74
N ARG A 524 27.20 1.70 27.73
CA ARG A 524 28.03 0.96 28.71
C ARG A 524 28.91 -0.12 28.06
N LYS A 525 28.46 -0.75 26.98
CA LYS A 525 29.22 -1.75 26.22
C LYS A 525 30.18 -1.14 25.17
N GLY A 526 30.14 0.18 24.93
CA GLY A 526 30.96 0.84 23.91
C GLY A 526 30.58 0.46 22.47
N LEU A 527 29.31 0.21 22.21
CA LEU A 527 28.80 -0.25 20.92
C LEU A 527 28.04 0.86 20.18
N ASP A 528 28.17 0.91 18.85
CA ASP A 528 27.39 1.85 18.04
C ASP A 528 25.90 1.52 18.09
N LEU A 529 25.09 2.58 18.11
CA LEU A 529 23.64 2.53 18.04
C LEU A 529 23.14 2.53 16.60
N ARG A 530 23.93 2.97 15.61
CA ARG A 530 23.50 3.01 14.20
C ARG A 530 24.00 1.78 13.46
N VAL A 531 23.07 1.05 12.85
CA VAL A 531 23.33 -0.16 12.08
C VAL A 531 22.53 -0.07 10.79
N HIS A 532 23.18 -0.03 9.64
CA HIS A 532 22.43 -0.05 8.39
C HIS A 532 21.82 -1.43 8.14
N MET A 533 20.50 -1.49 8.12
CA MET A 533 19.71 -2.69 7.86
C MET A 533 19.36 -2.79 6.37
N ALA A 534 19.46 -3.98 5.79
CA ALA A 534 19.01 -4.23 4.41
C ALA A 534 18.28 -5.59 4.28
N PRO A 535 17.24 -5.68 3.43
CA PRO A 535 16.59 -6.95 3.14
C PRO A 535 17.51 -7.82 2.27
N ARG A 536 17.57 -9.12 2.60
CA ARG A 536 18.29 -10.21 1.89
C ARG A 536 19.80 -10.09 1.70
N VAL A 537 20.33 -8.90 1.45
CA VAL A 537 21.70 -8.66 1.01
C VAL A 537 22.24 -7.36 1.61
N ASN A 538 23.44 -7.41 2.20
CA ASN A 538 24.10 -6.23 2.77
C ASN A 538 25.62 -6.31 2.62
N VAL A 539 26.34 -5.18 2.64
CA VAL A 539 27.81 -5.17 2.76
C VAL A 539 28.17 -4.73 4.18
N ILE A 540 28.98 -5.56 4.85
CA ILE A 540 29.30 -5.44 6.25
C ILE A 540 30.79 -5.76 6.42
N ASN A 541 31.57 -4.77 6.89
CA ASN A 541 33.03 -4.86 7.04
C ASN A 541 33.73 -5.23 5.72
N GLY A 542 33.33 -4.59 4.61
CA GLY A 542 33.88 -4.83 3.27
C GLY A 542 33.58 -6.22 2.67
N SER A 543 32.79 -7.06 3.35
CA SER A 543 32.32 -8.34 2.80
C SER A 543 30.84 -8.25 2.44
N LEU A 544 30.47 -8.83 1.30
CA LEU A 544 29.08 -9.03 0.90
C LEU A 544 28.48 -10.16 1.72
N TRP A 545 27.25 -9.98 2.20
CA TRP A 545 26.49 -10.98 2.92
C TRP A 545 25.13 -11.22 2.25
N TYR A 546 24.79 -12.48 2.02
CA TYR A 546 23.50 -12.94 1.51
C TYR A 546 22.77 -13.78 2.57
N ASP A 547 21.54 -13.42 2.91
CA ASP A 547 20.67 -14.19 3.81
C ASP A 547 20.02 -15.38 3.09
N LEU A 548 20.28 -16.60 3.57
CA LEU A 548 19.71 -17.82 3.01
C LEU A 548 18.28 -18.10 3.50
N GLY A 549 17.71 -17.24 4.37
CA GLY A 549 16.36 -17.38 4.91
C GLY A 549 16.16 -18.59 5.84
N THR A 550 17.24 -19.29 6.23
CA THR A 550 17.18 -20.51 7.06
C THR A 550 16.86 -20.20 8.52
N GLU A 551 16.21 -21.13 9.24
CA GLU A 551 15.83 -20.96 10.66
C GLU A 551 17.02 -20.85 11.63
N ASP A 552 18.19 -21.35 11.23
CA ASP A 552 19.46 -21.25 11.95
C ASP A 552 20.25 -19.96 11.64
N MET A 553 19.66 -19.03 10.87
CA MET A 553 20.24 -17.73 10.52
C MET A 553 21.60 -17.84 9.82
N MET A 554 21.70 -18.73 8.85
CA MET A 554 22.89 -18.89 8.01
C MET A 554 22.83 -17.99 6.78
N GLY A 555 24.01 -17.56 6.32
CA GLY A 555 24.19 -16.74 5.14
C GLY A 555 25.48 -17.06 4.40
N VAL A 556 25.66 -16.44 3.24
CA VAL A 556 26.90 -16.52 2.47
C VAL A 556 27.68 -15.22 2.63
N GLU A 557 28.87 -15.31 3.22
CA GLU A 557 29.89 -14.27 3.19
C GLU A 557 30.65 -14.38 1.87
N VAL A 558 30.82 -13.27 1.15
CA VAL A 558 31.64 -13.19 -0.07
C VAL A 558 32.58 -11.99 0.04
N ASN A 559 33.86 -12.22 -0.22
CA ASN A 559 34.88 -11.19 -0.35
C ASN A 559 35.87 -11.59 -1.46
N GLY A 560 36.86 -10.75 -1.76
CA GLY A 560 37.86 -11.02 -2.80
C GLY A 560 38.65 -12.33 -2.64
N GLN A 561 38.68 -12.93 -1.43
CA GLN A 561 39.44 -14.16 -1.17
C GLN A 561 38.60 -15.44 -1.29
N LYS A 562 37.34 -15.42 -0.84
CA LYS A 562 36.46 -16.60 -0.85
C LYS A 562 34.97 -16.25 -0.71
N ALA A 563 34.12 -17.19 -1.13
CA ALA A 563 32.76 -17.34 -0.63
C ALA A 563 32.74 -18.37 0.51
N ALA A 564 31.94 -18.15 1.55
CA ALA A 564 31.81 -19.08 2.68
C ALA A 564 30.42 -19.00 3.34
N ILE A 565 29.84 -20.15 3.68
CA ILE A 565 28.61 -20.23 4.48
C ILE A 565 28.95 -20.02 5.97
N LYS A 566 28.27 -19.09 6.62
CA LYS A 566 28.50 -18.68 8.02
C LYS A 566 27.20 -18.21 8.69
N PRO A 567 27.12 -18.17 10.04
CA PRO A 567 26.06 -17.45 10.74
C PRO A 567 26.01 -15.97 10.31
N LEU A 568 24.81 -15.42 10.18
CA LEU A 568 24.58 -14.05 9.70
C LEU A 568 25.06 -12.98 10.70
N PRO A 569 25.75 -11.94 10.24
CA PRO A 569 26.04 -10.77 11.05
C PRO A 569 24.78 -9.93 11.29
N LEU A 570 24.87 -9.02 12.27
CA LEU A 570 23.93 -7.92 12.43
C LEU A 570 23.98 -6.99 11.21
N GLY A 571 22.80 -6.66 10.66
CA GLY A 571 22.65 -5.77 9.49
C GLY A 571 21.73 -6.31 8.40
N LEU A 572 21.29 -7.57 8.46
CA LEU A 572 20.29 -8.12 7.54
C LEU A 572 18.95 -8.26 8.26
N VAL A 573 17.87 -7.83 7.59
CA VAL A 573 16.49 -7.96 8.08
C VAL A 573 15.70 -8.91 7.17
N ARG A 574 14.72 -9.60 7.76
CA ARG A 574 13.77 -10.46 7.05
C ARG A 574 12.36 -9.92 7.19
N HIS A 575 11.56 -9.99 6.13
CA HIS A 575 10.14 -9.65 6.17
C HIS A 575 9.26 -10.91 6.20
N PRO A 576 7.95 -10.81 6.52
CA PRO A 576 7.09 -11.99 6.67
C PRO A 576 6.77 -12.76 5.38
N THR A 577 7.16 -12.24 4.22
CA THR A 577 6.95 -12.84 2.90
C THR A 577 8.21 -13.54 2.37
N ASP A 578 9.39 -13.23 2.92
CA ASP A 578 10.66 -13.86 2.60
C ASP A 578 10.59 -15.38 2.70
N LEU A 579 11.03 -16.06 1.66
CA LEU A 579 11.18 -17.51 1.63
C LEU A 579 12.64 -17.92 1.81
N PRO A 580 12.92 -19.09 2.41
CA PRO A 580 14.25 -19.68 2.43
C PRO A 580 14.83 -19.83 1.01
N GLN A 581 16.12 -19.55 0.86
CA GLN A 581 16.88 -19.89 -0.33
C GLN A 581 17.33 -21.35 -0.26
N VAL A 582 17.55 -21.97 -1.42
CA VAL A 582 18.24 -23.27 -1.48
C VAL A 582 19.72 -23.09 -1.09
N MET A 583 20.30 -24.11 -0.45
CA MET A 583 21.71 -24.05 -0.05
C MET A 583 22.63 -24.00 -1.29
N PRO A 584 23.53 -23.01 -1.42
CA PRO A 584 24.39 -22.89 -2.60
C PRO A 584 25.52 -23.92 -2.57
N ASP A 585 25.81 -24.49 -3.74
CA ASP A 585 26.93 -25.40 -3.96
C ASP A 585 28.19 -24.58 -4.27
N LEU A 586 28.92 -24.18 -3.23
CA LEU A 586 30.12 -23.35 -3.35
C LEU A 586 31.30 -24.04 -4.07
N ASP A 587 31.20 -25.34 -4.41
CA ASP A 587 32.17 -26.03 -5.28
C ASP A 587 31.85 -25.85 -6.78
N ALA A 588 30.73 -25.18 -7.13
CA ALA A 588 30.33 -24.92 -8.51
C ALA A 588 31.28 -23.94 -9.22
N SER A 589 31.59 -24.22 -10.49
CA SER A 589 32.41 -23.33 -11.31
C SER A 589 31.65 -22.03 -11.64
N PRO A 590 32.30 -20.85 -11.66
CA PRO A 590 31.69 -19.59 -12.13
C PRO A 590 31.01 -19.70 -13.50
N LEU A 591 31.43 -20.64 -14.37
CA LEU A 591 30.79 -20.88 -15.67
C LEU A 591 29.39 -21.53 -15.55
N GLU A 592 29.04 -22.16 -14.43
CA GLU A 592 27.75 -22.85 -14.28
C GLU A 592 26.56 -21.89 -14.09
N VAL A 593 26.81 -20.59 -13.90
CA VAL A 593 25.76 -19.57 -13.96
C VAL A 593 25.04 -19.56 -15.32
N TRP A 594 25.74 -19.95 -16.39
CA TRP A 594 25.19 -20.05 -17.74
C TRP A 594 24.14 -21.16 -17.92
N LYS A 595 23.95 -22.05 -16.93
CA LYS A 595 22.80 -22.98 -16.89
C LYS A 595 21.45 -22.27 -16.82
N LEU A 596 21.42 -20.97 -16.48
CA LEU A 596 20.22 -20.13 -16.59
C LEU A 596 19.63 -20.12 -18.02
N MET A 597 20.44 -20.31 -19.05
CA MET A 597 20.00 -20.33 -20.45
C MET A 597 18.90 -21.35 -20.72
N ASP A 598 18.98 -22.51 -20.06
CA ASP A 598 18.09 -23.65 -20.31
C ASP A 598 16.66 -23.38 -19.76
N PHE A 599 16.54 -22.45 -18.80
CA PHE A 599 15.29 -21.98 -18.21
C PHE A 599 14.75 -20.68 -18.85
N MET A 600 15.55 -20.05 -19.73
CA MET A 600 15.24 -18.77 -20.38
C MET A 600 15.28 -18.86 -21.93
N PRO A 601 14.65 -19.89 -22.56
CA PRO A 601 14.78 -20.14 -24.01
C PRO A 601 14.19 -19.04 -24.90
N GLY A 602 13.31 -18.16 -24.37
CA GLY A 602 12.72 -17.06 -25.12
C GLY A 602 13.63 -15.85 -25.32
N VAL A 603 14.67 -15.68 -24.49
CA VAL A 603 15.65 -14.58 -24.58
C VAL A 603 16.60 -14.82 -25.76
N GLN A 604 17.11 -13.74 -26.39
CA GLN A 604 18.11 -13.85 -27.46
C GLN A 604 19.49 -14.27 -26.92
N MET A 605 20.37 -14.73 -27.80
CA MET A 605 21.70 -15.22 -27.41
C MET A 605 22.62 -14.06 -27.02
N GLU A 606 22.49 -12.99 -27.78
CA GLU A 606 23.24 -11.74 -27.72
C GLU A 606 22.96 -10.99 -26.41
N ASP A 607 21.68 -10.85 -26.07
CA ASP A 607 21.20 -10.26 -24.83
C ASP A 607 21.63 -11.07 -23.57
N PHE A 608 21.95 -12.35 -23.73
CA PHE A 608 22.12 -13.25 -22.59
C PHE A 608 23.36 -12.89 -21.75
N LEU A 609 24.41 -12.35 -22.37
CA LEU A 609 25.57 -11.83 -21.65
C LEU A 609 25.18 -10.71 -20.69
N PHE A 610 24.35 -9.76 -21.14
CA PHE A 610 23.83 -8.69 -20.28
C PHE A 610 22.88 -9.21 -19.22
N LEU A 611 22.03 -10.19 -19.54
CA LEU A 611 21.09 -10.76 -18.59
C LEU A 611 21.80 -11.47 -17.42
N VAL A 612 22.86 -12.24 -17.71
CA VAL A 612 23.65 -12.92 -16.68
C VAL A 612 24.52 -11.93 -15.90
N ALA A 613 25.13 -10.95 -16.57
CA ALA A 613 25.85 -9.86 -15.90
C ALA A 613 24.94 -9.08 -14.94
N TRP A 614 23.72 -8.75 -15.38
CA TRP A 614 22.68 -8.11 -14.55
C TRP A 614 22.26 -9.01 -13.38
N ALA A 615 22.02 -10.30 -13.61
CA ALA A 615 21.64 -11.25 -12.57
C ALA A 615 22.71 -11.38 -11.49
N VAL A 616 24.00 -11.38 -11.86
CA VAL A 616 25.12 -11.45 -10.90
C VAL A 616 25.32 -10.11 -10.19
N ALA A 617 25.40 -9.00 -10.93
CA ALA A 617 25.56 -7.65 -10.36
C ALA A 617 24.42 -7.32 -9.37
N SER A 618 23.21 -7.83 -9.61
CA SER A 618 22.05 -7.68 -8.73
C SER A 618 22.23 -8.27 -7.33
N PHE A 619 23.25 -9.09 -7.06
CA PHE A 619 23.62 -9.52 -5.71
C PHE A 619 24.53 -8.53 -4.97
N LEU A 620 25.05 -7.49 -5.61
CA LEU A 620 25.88 -6.46 -4.98
C LEU A 620 25.04 -5.17 -4.79
N PRO A 621 24.84 -4.65 -3.56
CA PRO A 621 23.97 -3.49 -3.35
C PRO A 621 24.70 -2.16 -3.49
N TYR A 622 25.91 -2.05 -2.92
CA TYR A 622 26.79 -0.87 -2.89
C TYR A 622 28.22 -1.32 -2.55
N TRP A 623 29.21 -0.45 -2.70
CA TRP A 623 30.58 -0.67 -2.20
C TRP A 623 30.79 0.07 -0.86
N GLU A 624 31.51 -0.54 0.07
CA GLU A 624 31.99 0.10 1.31
C GLU A 624 33.48 0.46 1.15
N ALA A 625 33.78 1.75 0.98
CA ALA A 625 35.14 2.26 0.85
C ALA A 625 35.82 2.42 2.22
N ASP A 626 37.16 2.52 2.21
CA ASP A 626 37.97 2.75 3.41
C ASP A 626 37.43 3.91 4.25
N GLY A 627 37.23 3.66 5.54
CA GLY A 627 36.57 4.59 6.46
C GLY A 627 35.04 4.45 6.55
N GLY A 628 34.43 3.45 5.92
CA GLY A 628 33.00 3.15 6.05
C GLY A 628 32.08 3.98 5.17
N THR A 629 32.65 4.72 4.19
CA THR A 629 31.86 5.50 3.23
C THR A 629 31.21 4.55 2.22
N ARG A 630 29.89 4.67 2.06
CA ARG A 630 29.12 3.79 1.17
C ARG A 630 28.88 4.46 -0.17
N ILE A 631 29.31 3.78 -1.24
CA ILE A 631 29.16 4.22 -2.62
C ILE A 631 28.08 3.34 -3.24
N ASN A 632 26.88 3.89 -3.44
CA ASN A 632 25.81 3.12 -4.04
C ASN A 632 26.17 2.69 -5.47
N LEU A 633 25.67 1.53 -5.91
CA LEU A 633 25.94 0.98 -7.23
C LEU A 633 24.66 1.04 -8.08
N PRO A 634 24.55 2.05 -8.98
CA PRO A 634 23.44 2.14 -9.92
C PRO A 634 23.43 0.93 -10.84
N LEU A 635 22.35 0.16 -10.82
CA LEU A 635 22.12 -0.92 -11.79
C LEU A 635 20.87 -0.63 -12.61
N PRO A 636 20.86 -0.96 -13.91
CA PRO A 636 19.68 -0.74 -14.74
C PRO A 636 18.51 -1.61 -14.28
N LEU A 637 17.29 -1.16 -14.57
CA LEU A 637 16.09 -1.99 -14.45
C LEU A 637 16.09 -3.07 -15.56
N ALA A 638 15.42 -4.20 -15.34
CA ALA A 638 15.27 -5.24 -16.36
C ALA A 638 13.83 -5.31 -16.90
N GLY A 639 13.62 -4.94 -18.16
CA GLY A 639 12.33 -4.94 -18.83
C GLY A 639 12.17 -6.09 -19.81
N PHE A 640 11.38 -7.11 -19.46
CA PHE A 640 11.10 -8.25 -20.35
C PHE A 640 9.93 -7.93 -21.28
N ILE A 641 10.20 -7.79 -22.59
CA ILE A 641 9.22 -7.38 -23.60
C ILE A 641 8.91 -8.55 -24.55
N GLY A 642 7.71 -8.60 -25.15
CA GLY A 642 7.36 -9.58 -26.18
C GLY A 642 5.90 -10.07 -26.14
N PRO A 643 5.44 -10.86 -27.13
CA PRO A 643 4.03 -11.27 -27.26
C PRO A 643 3.54 -12.20 -26.14
N LYS A 644 2.22 -12.37 -26.01
CA LYS A 644 1.64 -13.33 -25.05
C LYS A 644 2.19 -14.75 -25.31
N GLY A 645 2.69 -15.41 -24.27
CA GLY A 645 3.32 -16.74 -24.37
C GLY A 645 4.81 -16.75 -24.73
N SER A 646 5.50 -15.59 -24.69
CA SER A 646 6.95 -15.47 -24.94
C SER A 646 7.86 -15.73 -23.73
N THR A 647 7.39 -16.38 -22.66
CA THR A 647 8.17 -16.68 -21.44
C THR A 647 8.69 -15.50 -20.58
N LYS A 648 8.30 -14.23 -20.82
CA LYS A 648 8.67 -13.07 -19.96
C LYS A 648 8.54 -13.34 -18.45
N THR A 649 7.31 -13.62 -18.00
CA THR A 649 6.97 -13.75 -16.58
C THR A 649 7.72 -14.90 -15.92
N ILE A 650 7.89 -16.03 -16.61
CA ILE A 650 8.60 -17.18 -16.06
C ILE A 650 10.13 -16.93 -16.00
N THR A 651 10.71 -16.26 -17.01
CA THR A 651 12.11 -15.76 -16.96
C THR A 651 12.33 -14.85 -15.75
N ALA A 652 11.47 -13.87 -15.55
CA ALA A 652 11.57 -12.93 -14.44
C ALA A 652 11.35 -13.60 -13.07
N ARG A 653 10.43 -14.58 -12.97
CA ARG A 653 10.24 -15.40 -11.75
C ARG A 653 11.48 -16.23 -11.40
N PHE A 654 12.20 -16.78 -12.38
CA PHE A 654 13.46 -17.49 -12.11
C PHE A 654 14.52 -16.55 -11.51
N LEU A 655 14.63 -15.32 -12.02
CA LEU A 655 15.53 -14.31 -11.48
C LEU A 655 15.13 -13.86 -10.08
N GLN A 656 13.82 -13.62 -9.84
CA GLN A 656 13.28 -13.35 -8.50
C GLN A 656 13.66 -14.49 -7.53
N LYS A 657 13.45 -15.77 -7.90
CA LYS A 657 13.78 -16.93 -7.06
C LYS A 657 15.29 -17.16 -6.84
N LEU A 658 16.18 -16.53 -7.60
CA LEU A 658 17.63 -16.58 -7.34
C LEU A 658 18.02 -15.48 -6.38
N LEU A 659 17.59 -14.26 -6.67
CA LEU A 659 17.99 -13.09 -5.92
C LEU A 659 17.25 -12.98 -4.59
N ASP A 660 15.93 -13.03 -4.62
CA ASP A 660 15.06 -12.77 -3.46
C ASP A 660 13.78 -13.62 -3.51
N PRO A 661 13.86 -14.92 -3.16
CA PRO A 661 12.70 -15.77 -2.91
C PRO A 661 11.71 -15.13 -1.95
N ASP A 662 10.51 -14.85 -2.47
CA ASP A 662 9.40 -14.24 -1.73
C ASP A 662 8.09 -14.97 -2.08
N ALA A 663 7.15 -14.99 -1.14
CA ALA A 663 5.81 -15.59 -1.32
C ALA A 663 4.96 -14.87 -2.40
N GLN A 664 5.27 -13.61 -2.69
CA GLN A 664 4.68 -12.77 -3.72
C GLN A 664 5.62 -12.69 -4.94
N GLU A 665 5.78 -13.81 -5.65
CA GLU A 665 6.71 -13.97 -6.80
C GLU A 665 6.56 -12.93 -7.93
N SER A 666 5.43 -12.22 -7.98
CA SER A 666 5.15 -11.11 -8.89
C SER A 666 4.02 -10.26 -8.33
N GLN A 667 4.05 -8.94 -8.57
CA GLN A 667 3.01 -8.03 -8.11
C GLN A 667 2.60 -7.00 -9.17
N ASN A 668 1.45 -6.35 -8.96
CA ASN A 668 1.04 -5.20 -9.76
C ASN A 668 1.87 -3.98 -9.35
N MET A 669 2.08 -3.04 -10.28
CA MET A 669 2.70 -1.75 -9.95
C MET A 669 1.78 -0.96 -9.00
N PRO A 670 2.28 -0.44 -7.86
CA PRO A 670 1.46 0.31 -6.91
C PRO A 670 0.93 1.63 -7.49
N ASP A 671 -0.30 2.00 -7.09
CA ASP A 671 -0.99 3.22 -7.53
C ASP A 671 -0.63 4.47 -6.69
N THR A 672 0.18 4.32 -5.63
CA THR A 672 0.62 5.46 -4.79
C THR A 672 2.15 5.49 -4.58
N PRO A 673 2.77 6.69 -4.50
CA PRO A 673 4.20 6.82 -4.19
C PRO A 673 4.60 6.22 -2.83
N ARG A 674 3.66 6.19 -1.88
CA ARG A 674 3.87 5.61 -0.55
C ARG A 674 4.00 4.09 -0.63
N ASP A 675 3.07 3.44 -1.32
CA ASP A 675 3.02 1.98 -1.36
C ASP A 675 4.11 1.43 -2.29
N MET A 676 4.43 2.15 -3.39
CA MET A 676 5.66 1.93 -4.17
C MET A 676 6.90 1.99 -3.28
N GLY A 677 6.99 2.98 -2.40
CA GLY A 677 8.11 3.10 -1.48
C GLY A 677 8.24 1.95 -0.48
N ILE A 678 7.12 1.48 0.07
CA ILE A 678 7.12 0.32 0.99
C ILE A 678 7.61 -0.94 0.24
N VAL A 679 7.20 -1.13 -1.02
CA VAL A 679 7.65 -2.25 -1.85
C VAL A 679 9.14 -2.17 -2.17
N LEU A 680 9.64 -1.02 -2.62
CA LEU A 680 11.07 -0.84 -2.98
C LEU A 680 12.03 -0.79 -1.78
N HIS A 681 11.51 -0.61 -0.56
CA HIS A 681 12.30 -0.61 0.67
C HIS A 681 12.40 -1.99 1.33
N ASN A 682 11.31 -2.77 1.35
CA ASN A 682 11.24 -4.05 2.05
C ASN A 682 11.78 -5.24 1.23
N ASN A 683 11.98 -5.10 -0.08
CA ASN A 683 12.37 -6.21 -0.95
C ASN A 683 13.75 -5.94 -1.58
N ARG A 684 14.58 -6.98 -1.70
CA ARG A 684 15.83 -6.90 -2.48
C ARG A 684 15.56 -7.02 -3.98
N ALA A 685 14.54 -7.77 -4.39
CA ALA A 685 14.10 -7.83 -5.79
C ALA A 685 12.59 -7.67 -5.92
N VAL A 686 12.15 -6.98 -6.97
CA VAL A 686 10.72 -6.72 -7.22
C VAL A 686 10.39 -7.01 -8.67
N LEU A 687 9.37 -7.83 -8.92
CA LEU A 687 8.82 -8.10 -10.24
C LEU A 687 7.43 -7.46 -10.41
N PHE A 688 7.34 -6.44 -11.27
CA PHE A 688 6.09 -5.86 -11.74
C PHE A 688 5.60 -6.55 -13.02
N ASP A 689 4.64 -7.47 -12.91
CA ASP A 689 4.19 -8.30 -14.04
C ASP A 689 3.02 -7.66 -14.81
N ASN A 690 3.07 -7.75 -16.15
CA ASN A 690 2.07 -7.20 -17.09
C ASN A 690 1.84 -5.68 -16.98
N ILE A 691 2.91 -4.89 -16.85
CA ILE A 691 2.82 -3.44 -17.00
C ILE A 691 2.22 -3.11 -18.38
N THR A 692 1.22 -2.23 -18.41
CA THR A 692 0.64 -1.72 -19.67
C THR A 692 0.82 -0.23 -19.86
N ARG A 693 1.02 0.52 -18.76
CA ARG A 693 1.28 1.96 -18.71
C ARG A 693 2.11 2.25 -17.47
N VAL A 694 2.91 3.32 -17.52
CA VAL A 694 3.69 3.85 -16.40
C VAL A 694 3.36 5.33 -16.30
N HIS A 695 3.05 5.83 -15.11
CA HIS A 695 2.87 7.25 -14.85
C HIS A 695 4.23 7.93 -14.60
N GLU A 696 4.35 9.22 -14.90
CA GLU A 696 5.57 10.03 -14.67
C GLU A 696 6.17 9.81 -13.27
N TRP A 697 5.33 9.85 -12.22
CA TRP A 697 5.79 9.61 -10.84
C TRP A 697 6.26 8.17 -10.59
N GLN A 698 5.71 7.17 -11.28
CA GLN A 698 6.16 5.77 -11.22
C GLN A 698 7.51 5.64 -11.95
N SER A 699 7.65 6.27 -13.13
CA SER A 699 8.91 6.36 -13.87
C SER A 699 10.02 6.96 -13.00
N ASN A 700 9.74 8.06 -12.30
CA ASN A 700 10.67 8.71 -11.39
C ASN A 700 10.99 7.87 -10.14
N ALA A 701 10.01 7.15 -9.58
CA ALA A 701 10.24 6.22 -8.46
C ALA A 701 11.12 5.02 -8.86
N LEU A 702 10.94 4.51 -10.09
CA LEU A 702 11.74 3.43 -10.66
C LEU A 702 13.18 3.88 -10.96
N CYS A 703 13.38 5.11 -11.46
CA CYS A 703 14.70 5.75 -11.52
C CYS A 703 15.37 5.79 -10.14
N GLY A 704 14.63 6.26 -9.13
CA GLY A 704 15.12 6.32 -7.75
C GLY A 704 15.56 4.95 -7.23
N GLY A 705 14.78 3.89 -7.49
CA GLY A 705 15.17 2.52 -7.14
C GLY A 705 16.43 2.01 -7.88
N ALA A 706 16.63 2.42 -9.13
CA ALA A 706 17.79 2.02 -9.93
C ALA A 706 19.10 2.70 -9.50
N THR A 707 19.03 3.97 -9.08
CA THR A 707 20.19 4.77 -8.62
C THR A 707 20.36 4.81 -7.11
N GLY A 708 19.45 4.18 -6.36
CA GLY A 708 19.30 4.26 -4.91
C GLY A 708 19.17 5.67 -4.36
N GLY A 709 18.21 6.41 -4.92
CA GLY A 709 17.65 7.60 -4.28
C GLY A 709 16.59 7.25 -3.25
N SER A 710 16.38 8.15 -2.29
CA SER A 710 15.39 8.01 -1.23
C SER A 710 14.13 8.84 -1.48
N ASN A 711 12.95 8.34 -1.14
CA ASN A 711 11.72 9.16 -1.10
C ASN A 711 11.36 9.59 0.31
N THR A 712 10.70 10.75 0.43
CA THR A 712 10.50 11.48 1.68
C THR A 712 9.00 11.64 1.93
N ASN A 713 8.42 10.79 2.79
CA ASN A 713 6.98 10.77 3.06
C ASN A 713 6.64 11.26 4.48
N ARG A 714 5.51 11.96 4.65
CA ARG A 714 5.00 12.33 5.99
C ARG A 714 4.34 11.12 6.65
N LYS A 715 4.64 10.89 7.94
CA LYS A 715 4.06 9.79 8.73
C LYS A 715 2.57 10.04 9.01
N LEU A 716 1.72 9.04 8.78
CA LEU A 716 0.30 9.13 9.10
C LEU A 716 0.10 9.20 10.62
N ARG A 717 -0.48 10.31 11.12
CA ARG A 717 -0.81 10.64 12.52
C ARG A 717 0.33 11.14 13.44
N THR A 718 1.35 11.80 12.90
CA THR A 718 2.14 12.81 13.65
C THR A 718 2.59 13.91 12.69
N ASP A 719 2.17 15.16 12.92
CA ASP A 719 2.32 16.29 11.99
C ASP A 719 3.76 16.87 11.91
N SER A 720 4.78 16.06 12.17
CA SER A 720 6.19 16.50 12.24
C SER A 720 7.23 15.43 11.91
N GLU A 721 6.84 14.16 11.74
CA GLU A 721 7.81 13.07 11.48
C GLU A 721 7.86 12.74 9.98
N VAL A 722 9.04 12.96 9.41
CA VAL A 722 9.41 12.60 8.04
C VAL A 722 10.00 11.19 8.05
N VAL A 723 9.43 10.29 7.26
CA VAL A 723 9.99 8.95 7.00
C VAL A 723 10.69 9.01 5.65
N VAL A 724 12.02 8.86 5.68
CA VAL A 724 12.83 8.61 4.50
C VAL A 724 12.75 7.12 4.20
N HIS A 725 12.47 6.73 2.96
CA HIS A 725 12.63 5.37 2.49
C HIS A 725 13.80 5.35 1.52
N ASP A 726 14.89 4.68 1.91
CA ASP A 726 16.01 4.37 1.03
C ASP A 726 15.66 3.13 0.19
N TYR A 727 16.02 3.12 -1.09
CA TYR A 727 15.63 2.09 -2.06
C TYR A 727 16.86 1.44 -2.69
N ASN A 728 16.98 0.12 -2.59
CA ASN A 728 17.97 -0.64 -3.36
C ASN A 728 17.33 -1.94 -3.90
N ALA A 729 16.05 -1.87 -4.26
CA ALA A 729 15.33 -2.99 -4.86
C ALA A 729 15.72 -3.15 -6.34
N ARG A 730 16.25 -4.33 -6.68
CA ARG A 730 16.54 -4.72 -8.06
C ARG A 730 15.21 -5.00 -8.78
N THR A 731 14.82 -4.05 -9.62
CA THR A 731 13.47 -3.99 -10.16
C THR A 731 13.41 -4.55 -11.57
N MET A 732 12.51 -5.51 -11.75
CA MET A 732 12.17 -6.16 -13.01
C MET A 732 10.73 -5.82 -13.38
N PHE A 733 10.43 -5.79 -14.67
CA PHE A 733 9.05 -5.75 -15.14
C PHE A 733 8.83 -6.58 -16.39
N THR A 734 7.57 -6.94 -16.64
CA THR A 734 7.18 -7.54 -17.92
C THR A 734 6.14 -6.69 -18.64
N SER A 735 6.19 -6.67 -19.97
CA SER A 735 5.10 -6.12 -20.78
C SER A 735 4.95 -6.82 -22.13
N VAL A 736 3.78 -6.66 -22.74
CA VAL A 736 3.53 -7.12 -24.11
C VAL A 736 4.18 -6.18 -25.13
N ILE A 737 4.24 -4.89 -24.83
CA ILE A 737 4.76 -3.79 -25.68
C ILE A 737 5.69 -2.94 -24.79
N LYS A 738 6.79 -2.40 -25.32
CA LYS A 738 7.68 -1.49 -24.57
C LYS A 738 6.85 -0.33 -23.98
N PRO A 739 6.73 -0.19 -22.64
CA PRO A 739 6.00 0.92 -22.05
C PRO A 739 6.72 2.24 -22.34
N GLU A 740 5.97 3.33 -22.44
CA GLU A 740 6.54 4.68 -22.44
C GLU A 740 7.06 5.01 -21.03
N PHE A 741 8.33 5.41 -20.96
CA PHE A 741 9.03 5.88 -19.78
C PHE A 741 9.59 7.28 -20.07
N GLU A 742 9.77 8.11 -19.04
CA GLU A 742 10.48 9.38 -19.20
C GLU A 742 11.92 9.12 -19.67
N SER A 743 12.51 10.02 -20.47
CA SER A 743 13.79 9.77 -21.16
C SER A 743 14.93 9.33 -20.21
N ASP A 744 15.04 10.00 -19.06
CA ASP A 744 16.03 9.68 -18.03
C ASP A 744 15.84 8.27 -17.42
N ALA A 745 14.61 7.74 -17.44
CA ALA A 745 14.27 6.37 -17.02
C ALA A 745 14.47 5.34 -18.14
N ALA A 746 14.10 5.69 -19.38
CA ALA A 746 14.32 4.87 -20.56
C ALA A 746 15.82 4.55 -20.73
N ASP A 747 16.69 5.54 -20.55
CA ASP A 747 18.16 5.43 -20.56
C ASP A 747 18.75 4.65 -19.35
N ARG A 748 17.92 4.05 -18.48
CA ARG A 748 18.34 3.18 -17.36
C ARG A 748 17.67 1.80 -17.35
N ILE A 749 17.03 1.38 -18.45
CA ILE A 749 16.38 0.07 -18.56
C ILE A 749 17.14 -0.79 -19.58
N LEU A 750 17.53 -2.00 -19.17
CA LEU A 750 17.90 -3.08 -20.08
C LEU A 750 16.63 -3.77 -20.57
N TYR A 751 16.35 -3.66 -21.87
CA TYR A 751 15.21 -4.33 -22.51
C TYR A 751 15.61 -5.70 -23.04
N PHE A 752 14.98 -6.74 -22.49
CA PHE A 752 15.19 -8.14 -22.90
C PHE A 752 14.02 -8.60 -23.77
N TYR A 753 14.27 -8.70 -25.08
CA TYR A 753 13.22 -9.07 -26.05
C TYR A 753 13.03 -10.58 -26.13
N THR A 754 11.84 -11.01 -25.74
CA THR A 754 11.47 -12.43 -25.63
C THR A 754 10.58 -12.88 -26.79
N ARG A 755 10.92 -14.01 -27.41
CA ARG A 755 10.16 -14.59 -28.54
C ARG A 755 9.22 -15.70 -28.09
N ALA A 756 8.16 -15.93 -28.89
CA ALA A 756 7.23 -17.03 -28.65
C ALA A 756 7.93 -18.39 -28.85
N LEU A 757 7.76 -19.30 -27.89
CA LEU A 757 8.31 -20.66 -28.01
C LEU A 757 7.49 -21.51 -29.00
N PRO A 758 8.14 -22.30 -29.87
CA PRO A 758 7.47 -23.31 -30.69
C PRO A 758 6.94 -24.44 -29.78
N PRO A 759 5.86 -25.16 -30.18
CA PRO A 759 5.19 -26.12 -29.29
C PRO A 759 6.09 -27.21 -28.70
N HIS A 760 7.11 -27.66 -29.43
CA HIS A 760 8.02 -28.72 -28.99
C HIS A 760 9.06 -28.28 -27.93
N LEU A 761 9.23 -26.97 -27.70
CA LEU A 761 10.07 -26.43 -26.62
C LEU A 761 9.25 -26.04 -25.38
N LYS A 762 7.92 -26.20 -25.40
CA LYS A 762 7.06 -25.88 -24.25
C LYS A 762 7.02 -27.06 -23.28
N LYS A 763 7.49 -26.83 -22.05
CA LYS A 763 7.29 -27.74 -20.90
C LYS A 763 6.15 -27.21 -20.01
N PRO A 764 5.44 -28.09 -19.27
CA PRO A 764 4.61 -27.68 -18.14
C PRO A 764 5.42 -26.91 -17.09
N GLU A 765 4.87 -25.81 -16.59
CA GLU A 765 5.54 -24.90 -15.64
C GLU A 765 6.03 -25.64 -14.37
N ALA A 766 5.24 -26.56 -13.83
CA ALA A 766 5.62 -27.37 -12.67
C ALA A 766 6.86 -28.26 -12.89
N LEU A 767 7.03 -28.83 -14.09
CA LEU A 767 8.22 -29.63 -14.42
C LEU A 767 9.44 -28.73 -14.61
N LEU A 768 9.27 -27.57 -15.23
CA LEU A 768 10.36 -26.61 -15.43
C LEU A 768 10.86 -26.04 -14.09
N PHE A 769 9.95 -25.77 -13.13
CA PHE A 769 10.36 -25.37 -11.78
C PHE A 769 11.03 -26.50 -10.99
N GLN A 770 10.62 -27.76 -11.17
CA GLN A 770 11.33 -28.90 -10.57
C GLN A 770 12.76 -29.01 -11.12
N GLU A 771 12.93 -29.03 -12.44
CA GLU A 771 14.24 -29.04 -13.10
C GLU A 771 15.10 -27.83 -12.64
N PHE A 772 14.49 -26.68 -12.41
CA PHE A 772 15.18 -25.49 -11.94
C PHE A 772 15.69 -25.65 -10.51
N GLU A 773 14.85 -26.04 -9.54
CA GLU A 773 15.26 -26.20 -8.14
C GLU A 773 16.34 -27.30 -7.97
N GLU A 774 16.40 -28.30 -8.85
CA GLU A 774 17.49 -29.30 -8.90
C GLU A 774 18.85 -28.69 -9.29
N VAL A 775 18.87 -27.67 -10.18
CA VAL A 775 20.10 -27.06 -10.71
C VAL A 775 20.50 -25.77 -9.98
N LYS A 776 19.52 -25.09 -9.37
CA LYS A 776 19.63 -23.82 -8.65
C LYS A 776 20.76 -23.75 -7.59
N PRO A 777 21.08 -24.78 -6.79
CA PRO A 777 22.25 -24.78 -5.90
C PRO A 777 23.56 -24.43 -6.61
N ARG A 778 23.77 -25.00 -7.80
CA ARG A 778 25.00 -24.81 -8.59
C ARG A 778 25.03 -23.47 -9.29
N ILE A 779 23.86 -22.95 -9.71
CA ILE A 779 23.73 -21.59 -10.24
C ILE A 779 24.07 -20.56 -9.15
N LEU A 780 23.51 -20.68 -7.95
CA LEU A 780 23.82 -19.76 -6.84
C LEU A 780 25.28 -19.85 -6.41
N GLY A 781 25.84 -21.07 -6.31
CA GLY A 781 27.27 -21.27 -6.08
C GLY A 781 28.14 -20.57 -7.13
N ALA A 782 27.81 -20.71 -8.41
CA ALA A 782 28.50 -20.02 -9.50
C ALA A 782 28.35 -18.49 -9.43
N ILE A 783 27.20 -17.97 -8.99
CA ILE A 783 27.00 -16.53 -8.75
C ILE A 783 27.94 -16.04 -7.64
N PHE A 784 27.94 -16.68 -6.47
CA PHE A 784 28.81 -16.29 -5.35
C PHE A 784 30.30 -16.43 -5.68
N ASN A 785 30.69 -17.48 -6.41
CA ASN A 785 32.06 -17.67 -6.90
C ASN A 785 32.44 -16.70 -8.03
N THR A 786 31.48 -16.19 -8.79
CA THR A 786 31.70 -15.07 -9.72
C THR A 786 31.93 -13.78 -8.92
N LEU A 787 31.06 -13.46 -7.95
CA LEU A 787 31.18 -12.27 -7.10
C LEU A 787 32.49 -12.22 -6.31
N GLN A 788 32.94 -13.36 -5.76
CA GLN A 788 34.25 -13.52 -5.12
C GLN A 788 35.39 -13.03 -6.03
N LYS A 789 35.36 -13.43 -7.30
CA LYS A 789 36.35 -13.02 -8.29
C LYS A 789 36.15 -11.58 -8.76
N VAL A 790 34.90 -11.11 -8.90
CA VAL A 790 34.60 -9.70 -9.22
C VAL A 790 35.23 -8.80 -8.16
N MET A 791 34.99 -9.07 -6.86
CA MET A 791 35.57 -8.28 -5.77
C MET A 791 37.11 -8.31 -5.74
N ALA A 792 37.76 -9.31 -6.35
CA ALA A 792 39.22 -9.37 -6.47
C ALA A 792 39.77 -8.52 -7.64
N ILE A 793 39.10 -8.51 -8.79
CA ILE A 793 39.56 -7.79 -10.00
C ILE A 793 38.96 -6.39 -10.16
N TYR A 794 37.89 -6.07 -9.43
CA TYR A 794 37.16 -4.81 -9.56
C TYR A 794 38.05 -3.55 -9.48
N PRO A 795 39.06 -3.44 -8.58
CA PRO A 795 39.93 -2.26 -8.55
C PRO A 795 40.74 -2.05 -9.83
N GLU A 796 41.18 -3.13 -10.48
CA GLU A 796 41.95 -3.10 -11.74
C GLU A 796 41.05 -2.63 -12.90
N VAL A 797 39.88 -3.26 -13.06
CA VAL A 797 38.91 -2.91 -14.10
C VAL A 797 38.35 -1.49 -13.90
N LEU A 798 38.17 -1.06 -12.66
CA LEU A 798 37.75 0.31 -12.33
C LEU A 798 38.82 1.34 -12.72
N GLU A 799 40.11 1.05 -12.52
CA GLU A 799 41.20 1.93 -12.95
C GLU A 799 41.25 2.05 -14.48
N GLU A 800 41.17 0.92 -15.21
CA GLU A 800 41.07 0.92 -16.67
C GLU A 800 39.85 1.73 -17.16
N SER A 801 38.73 1.64 -16.44
CA SER A 801 37.47 2.28 -16.82
C SER A 801 37.53 3.80 -16.89
N LYS A 802 38.48 4.46 -16.22
CA LYS A 802 38.66 5.92 -16.28
C LYS A 802 38.86 6.44 -17.72
N SER A 803 39.30 5.58 -18.63
CA SER A 803 39.50 5.91 -20.04
C SER A 803 38.22 5.88 -20.90
N TRP A 804 37.16 5.20 -20.46
CA TRP A 804 35.94 4.98 -21.26
C TRP A 804 34.61 5.12 -20.50
N ALA A 805 34.59 5.13 -19.17
CA ALA A 805 33.38 5.17 -18.34
C ALA A 805 32.51 6.42 -18.59
N ASN A 806 33.12 7.54 -18.98
CA ASN A 806 32.41 8.77 -19.34
C ASN A 806 31.64 8.68 -20.67
N GLN A 807 31.87 7.65 -21.48
CA GLN A 807 31.19 7.40 -22.76
C GLN A 807 30.00 6.44 -22.60
N VAL A 808 29.80 5.85 -21.41
CA VAL A 808 28.88 4.73 -21.21
C VAL A 808 27.86 5.03 -20.10
N ARG A 809 26.57 5.02 -20.46
CA ARG A 809 25.46 5.20 -19.51
C ARG A 809 25.38 4.01 -18.55
N MET A 810 25.19 4.26 -17.24
CA MET A 810 25.30 3.24 -16.18
C MET A 810 26.71 2.61 -16.09
N ALA A 811 27.75 3.45 -16.08
CA ALA A 811 29.16 3.04 -16.04
C ALA A 811 29.48 1.99 -14.97
N ASP A 812 28.94 2.10 -13.75
CA ASP A 812 29.16 1.13 -12.66
C ASP A 812 28.68 -0.28 -13.02
N PHE A 813 27.51 -0.40 -13.67
CA PHE A 813 27.03 -1.68 -14.19
C PHE A 813 27.97 -2.21 -15.28
N CYS A 814 28.48 -1.35 -16.15
CA CYS A 814 29.39 -1.76 -17.23
C CYS A 814 30.75 -2.24 -16.70
N VAL A 815 31.29 -1.60 -15.66
CA VAL A 815 32.51 -2.07 -14.96
C VAL A 815 32.27 -3.43 -14.28
N LEU A 816 31.13 -3.60 -13.59
CA LEU A 816 30.76 -4.88 -12.98
C LEU A 816 30.52 -5.98 -14.02
N GLY A 817 29.85 -5.66 -15.12
CA GLY A 817 29.63 -6.55 -16.25
C GLY A 817 30.93 -6.99 -16.90
N GLU A 818 31.83 -6.04 -17.18
CA GLU A 818 33.17 -6.30 -17.71
C GLU A 818 33.99 -7.22 -16.79
N CYS A 819 33.94 -7.02 -15.47
CA CYS A 819 34.53 -7.97 -14.52
C CYS A 819 33.95 -9.38 -14.69
N CYS A 820 32.63 -9.52 -14.75
CA CYS A 820 31.97 -10.81 -14.94
C CYS A 820 32.35 -11.46 -16.28
N ALA A 821 32.38 -10.69 -17.36
CA ALA A 821 32.76 -11.13 -18.70
C ALA A 821 34.19 -11.71 -18.73
N ARG A 822 35.17 -11.01 -18.13
CA ARG A 822 36.55 -11.52 -17.98
C ARG A 822 36.60 -12.82 -17.17
N ILE A 823 35.82 -12.93 -16.09
CA ILE A 823 35.74 -14.14 -15.24
C ILE A 823 35.17 -15.35 -16.00
N TRP A 824 34.24 -15.12 -16.92
CA TRP A 824 33.73 -16.16 -17.83
C TRP A 824 34.62 -16.36 -19.07
N GLY A 825 35.73 -15.62 -19.18
CA GLY A 825 36.73 -15.69 -20.23
C GLY A 825 36.28 -15.17 -21.59
N PHE A 826 35.44 -14.13 -21.59
CA PHE A 826 35.30 -13.23 -22.74
C PHE A 826 36.50 -12.28 -22.79
N GLU A 827 36.83 -11.79 -23.99
CA GLU A 827 37.95 -10.84 -24.17
C GLU A 827 37.64 -9.49 -23.50
N PRO A 828 38.65 -8.82 -22.91
CA PRO A 828 38.49 -7.49 -22.32
C PRO A 828 37.87 -6.47 -23.28
N GLY A 829 36.90 -5.70 -22.79
CA GLY A 829 36.20 -4.65 -23.53
C GLY A 829 34.99 -5.13 -24.34
N LEU A 830 34.84 -6.44 -24.60
CA LEU A 830 33.77 -6.96 -25.46
C LEU A 830 32.36 -6.64 -24.92
N LEU A 831 32.16 -6.66 -23.59
CA LEU A 831 30.87 -6.32 -23.00
C LEU A 831 30.58 -4.82 -23.11
N ARG A 832 31.58 -3.96 -22.87
CA ARG A 832 31.49 -2.51 -23.06
C ARG A 832 31.11 -2.18 -24.51
N ASP A 833 31.78 -2.80 -25.47
CA ASP A 833 31.58 -2.50 -26.89
C ASP A 833 30.19 -2.92 -27.37
N ALA A 834 29.74 -4.12 -26.97
CA ALA A 834 28.39 -4.59 -27.22
C ALA A 834 27.31 -3.69 -26.56
N TYR A 835 27.56 -3.21 -25.33
CA TYR A 835 26.62 -2.36 -24.60
C TYR A 835 26.49 -0.99 -25.26
N THR A 836 27.61 -0.39 -25.65
CA THR A 836 27.63 0.89 -26.40
C THR A 836 26.89 0.76 -27.73
N GLN A 837 27.07 -0.34 -28.47
CA GLN A 837 26.33 -0.60 -29.71
C GLN A 837 24.83 -0.80 -29.47
N THR A 838 24.43 -1.46 -28.37
CA THR A 838 23.01 -1.64 -28.01
C THR A 838 22.32 -0.29 -27.75
N LEU A 839 22.99 0.63 -27.04
CA LEU A 839 22.47 1.99 -26.80
C LEU A 839 22.35 2.83 -28.08
N ILE A 840 23.30 2.71 -29.01
CA ILE A 840 23.24 3.37 -30.32
C ILE A 840 22.10 2.77 -31.17
N GLY A 841 21.90 1.45 -31.13
CA GLY A 841 20.83 0.74 -31.81
C GLY A 841 19.43 1.15 -31.34
N ASP A 842 19.17 1.13 -30.02
CA ASP A 842 17.89 1.54 -29.43
C ASP A 842 17.59 3.03 -29.71
N SER A 843 18.60 3.89 -29.67
CA SER A 843 18.47 5.32 -30.07
C SER A 843 18.09 5.46 -31.55
N GLY A 844 18.70 4.65 -32.43
CA GLY A 844 18.35 4.57 -33.85
C GLY A 844 16.90 4.12 -34.11
N GLN A 845 16.29 3.41 -33.16
CA GLN A 845 14.91 2.95 -33.18
C GLN A 845 13.92 4.00 -32.65
N MET A 846 14.26 4.79 -31.63
CA MET A 846 13.46 5.97 -31.28
C MET A 846 13.40 7.00 -32.42
N VAL A 847 14.49 7.15 -33.20
CA VAL A 847 14.49 7.95 -34.43
C VAL A 847 13.64 7.35 -35.55
N LEU A 848 13.35 6.03 -35.53
CA LEU A 848 12.45 5.39 -36.50
C LEU A 848 10.96 5.57 -36.17
N ASP A 849 10.61 5.83 -34.90
CA ASP A 849 9.21 5.92 -34.44
C ASP A 849 8.58 7.31 -34.66
N ASP A 850 9.35 8.40 -34.73
CA ASP A 850 8.84 9.71 -35.13
C ASP A 850 9.09 9.99 -36.62
N ASN A 851 8.01 10.03 -37.41
CA ASN A 851 8.04 10.26 -38.85
C ASN A 851 8.85 11.51 -39.27
N VAL A 852 8.85 12.58 -38.48
CA VAL A 852 9.59 13.82 -38.79
C VAL A 852 11.09 13.62 -38.60
N VAL A 853 11.48 12.96 -37.51
CA VAL A 853 12.88 12.69 -37.18
C VAL A 853 13.46 11.65 -38.14
N LEU A 854 12.68 10.61 -38.48
CA LEU A 854 13.03 9.61 -39.49
C LEU A 854 13.22 10.22 -40.88
N ALA A 855 12.28 11.06 -41.32
CA ALA A 855 12.35 11.72 -42.61
C ALA A 855 13.58 12.64 -42.68
N LEU A 856 13.86 13.41 -41.62
CA LEU A 856 15.07 14.22 -41.53
C LEU A 856 16.33 13.36 -41.58
N ARG A 857 16.43 12.30 -40.76
CA ARG A 857 17.61 11.43 -40.71
C ARG A 857 17.90 10.82 -42.08
N ASN A 858 16.88 10.27 -42.73
CA ASN A 858 17.03 9.67 -44.05
C ASN A 858 17.46 10.73 -45.08
N TRP A 859 16.80 11.89 -45.10
CA TRP A 859 17.14 12.99 -46.01
C TRP A 859 18.57 13.51 -45.82
N VAL A 860 19.06 13.63 -44.59
CA VAL A 860 20.46 14.03 -44.33
C VAL A 860 21.42 13.02 -44.97
N TRP A 861 21.26 11.73 -44.71
CA TRP A 861 22.21 10.72 -45.21
C TRP A 861 22.03 10.36 -46.70
N THR A 862 20.82 10.45 -47.28
CA THR A 862 20.57 10.08 -48.69
C THR A 862 20.49 11.25 -49.66
N SER A 863 20.21 12.46 -49.18
CA SER A 863 20.10 13.67 -50.00
C SER A 863 21.18 14.70 -49.63
N LEU A 864 21.30 15.12 -48.37
CA LEU A 864 22.18 16.22 -47.99
C LEU A 864 23.68 15.89 -48.07
N VAL A 865 24.11 14.79 -47.46
CA VAL A 865 25.52 14.36 -47.47
C VAL A 865 25.99 14.05 -48.89
N LEU A 866 25.15 13.40 -49.70
CA LEU A 866 25.50 13.02 -51.08
C LEU A 866 25.46 14.16 -52.10
N LYS A 867 24.76 15.27 -51.83
CA LYS A 867 24.57 16.38 -52.80
C LYS A 867 25.21 17.71 -52.37
N GLU A 868 25.23 17.99 -51.07
CA GLU A 868 25.56 19.31 -50.50
C GLU A 868 26.64 19.23 -49.40
N GLY A 869 27.30 18.08 -49.23
CA GLY A 869 28.43 17.91 -48.32
C GLY A 869 28.04 17.79 -46.84
N GLY A 870 26.76 17.60 -46.52
CA GLY A 870 26.28 17.30 -45.17
C GLY A 870 25.94 18.52 -44.31
N HIS A 871 25.96 19.73 -44.86
CA HIS A 871 25.57 20.97 -44.17
C HIS A 871 24.33 21.61 -44.79
N TRP A 872 23.41 22.12 -43.97
CA TRP A 872 22.24 22.87 -44.41
C TRP A 872 21.92 24.02 -43.44
N GLU A 873 21.61 25.21 -43.97
CA GLU A 873 21.09 26.35 -43.20
C GLU A 873 19.94 27.02 -43.96
N GLY A 874 18.79 27.23 -43.31
CA GLY A 874 17.60 27.82 -43.93
C GLY A 874 16.41 27.96 -42.95
N LEU A 875 15.27 28.45 -43.43
CA LEU A 875 14.06 28.58 -42.61
C LEU A 875 13.44 27.20 -42.31
N VAL A 876 12.84 27.04 -41.13
CA VAL A 876 12.11 25.80 -40.75
C VAL A 876 11.02 25.42 -41.77
N SER A 877 10.41 26.40 -42.45
CA SER A 877 9.47 26.16 -43.56
C SER A 877 10.15 25.55 -44.78
N GLU A 878 11.35 26.00 -45.13
CA GLU A 878 12.13 25.51 -46.27
C GLU A 878 12.63 24.09 -46.01
N LEU A 879 13.09 23.79 -44.78
CA LEU A 879 13.41 22.42 -44.36
C LEU A 879 12.20 21.49 -44.49
N LYS A 880 11.05 21.92 -43.97
CA LYS A 880 9.81 21.14 -44.03
C LYS A 880 9.41 20.86 -45.48
N GLU A 881 9.48 21.85 -46.37
CA GLU A 881 9.21 21.66 -47.79
C GLU A 881 10.23 20.74 -48.48
N ALA A 882 11.52 20.84 -48.15
CA ALA A 882 12.55 19.95 -48.69
C ALA A 882 12.29 18.49 -48.31
N LEU A 883 11.92 18.23 -47.06
CA LEU A 883 11.56 16.90 -46.56
C LEU A 883 10.25 16.39 -47.18
N GLU A 884 9.24 17.26 -47.35
CA GLU A 884 7.97 16.90 -48.01
C GLU A 884 8.12 16.56 -49.50
N ARG A 885 9.16 17.05 -50.19
CA ARG A 885 9.45 16.69 -51.59
C ARG A 885 10.05 15.30 -51.75
N ASP A 886 10.87 14.85 -50.80
CA ASP A 886 11.52 13.53 -50.84
C ASP A 886 10.63 12.42 -50.24
N LEU A 887 9.52 12.78 -49.56
CA LEU A 887 8.50 11.84 -49.09
C LEU A 887 7.56 11.37 -50.22
N ARG A 888 7.34 10.04 -50.33
CA ARG A 888 6.35 9.45 -51.25
C ARG A 888 4.90 9.83 -50.92
N SER A 889 4.62 10.08 -49.65
CA SER A 889 3.32 10.50 -49.13
C SER A 889 3.52 11.14 -47.75
N ILE A 890 2.85 12.25 -47.47
CA ILE A 890 2.92 12.93 -46.18
C ILE A 890 2.19 12.09 -45.11
N PRO A 891 2.85 11.69 -44.00
CA PRO A 891 2.21 10.93 -42.92
C PRO A 891 1.06 11.69 -42.22
N GLN A 892 0.09 10.96 -41.68
CA GLN A 892 -1.12 11.55 -41.09
C GLN A 892 -0.84 12.44 -39.86
N ASP A 893 0.25 12.17 -39.13
CA ASP A 893 0.68 12.92 -37.96
C ASP A 893 1.65 14.09 -38.28
N TRP A 894 1.96 14.30 -39.56
CA TRP A 894 2.96 15.28 -39.99
C TRP A 894 2.57 16.72 -39.60
N PRO A 895 3.45 17.51 -38.95
CA PRO A 895 3.09 18.84 -38.44
C PRO A 895 2.74 19.86 -39.53
N ALA A 896 1.45 20.19 -39.65
CA ALA A 896 0.94 21.16 -40.63
C ALA A 896 1.51 22.60 -40.50
N LYS A 897 2.02 23.01 -39.32
CA LYS A 897 2.61 24.34 -39.08
C LYS A 897 4.12 24.25 -38.79
N PRO A 898 4.98 25.09 -39.39
CA PRO A 898 6.44 25.07 -39.16
C PRO A 898 6.86 25.15 -37.67
N ASN A 899 6.15 25.91 -36.83
CA ASN A 899 6.48 25.99 -35.40
C ASN A 899 6.20 24.67 -34.64
N ARG A 900 5.25 23.85 -35.11
CA ARG A 900 5.02 22.50 -34.56
C ARG A 900 6.08 21.51 -35.06
N PHE A 901 6.60 21.74 -36.26
CA PHE A 901 7.69 20.96 -36.87
C PHE A 901 9.02 21.16 -36.13
N SER A 902 9.45 22.42 -35.97
CA SER A 902 10.67 22.76 -35.21
C SER A 902 10.58 22.35 -33.73
N ASN A 903 9.43 22.49 -33.07
CA ASN A 903 9.27 21.99 -31.70
C ASN A 903 9.40 20.46 -31.58
N ARG A 904 9.13 19.71 -32.66
CA ARG A 904 9.32 18.26 -32.70
C ARG A 904 10.80 17.91 -32.86
N LEU A 905 11.49 18.58 -33.77
CA LEU A 905 12.94 18.45 -33.97
C LEU A 905 13.77 18.88 -32.74
N ARG A 906 13.38 19.96 -32.05
CA ARG A 906 14.02 20.39 -30.79
C ARG A 906 13.93 19.34 -29.68
N LYS A 907 12.83 18.57 -29.63
CA LYS A 907 12.67 17.48 -28.65
C LYS A 907 13.55 16.27 -28.97
N ALA A 908 13.84 16.04 -30.25
CA ALA A 908 14.69 14.95 -30.74
C ALA A 908 16.13 15.40 -31.04
N GLN A 909 16.57 16.56 -30.53
CA GLN A 909 17.89 17.12 -30.81
C GLN A 909 19.02 16.22 -30.28
N GLU A 910 18.82 15.58 -29.12
CA GLU A 910 19.76 14.61 -28.56
C GLU A 910 19.76 13.29 -29.37
N ASP A 911 18.60 12.78 -29.76
CA ASP A 911 18.47 11.57 -30.58
C ASP A 911 19.11 11.72 -31.97
N LEU A 912 18.93 12.90 -32.59
CA LEU A 912 19.59 13.25 -33.85
C LEU A 912 21.11 13.34 -33.68
N SER A 913 21.59 13.90 -32.57
CA SER A 913 23.02 13.95 -32.25
C SER A 913 23.60 12.54 -32.07
N ARG A 914 22.90 11.65 -31.34
CA ARG A 914 23.24 10.21 -31.22
C ARG A 914 23.24 9.49 -32.59
N ALA A 915 22.46 9.97 -33.56
CA ALA A 915 22.42 9.48 -34.95
C ALA A 915 23.41 10.20 -35.91
N GLY A 916 24.36 10.98 -35.40
CA GLY A 916 25.38 11.68 -36.18
C GLY A 916 24.89 12.94 -36.90
N ILE A 917 23.83 13.59 -36.40
CA ILE A 917 23.22 14.78 -36.99
C ILE A 917 23.11 15.87 -35.92
N SER A 918 23.99 16.88 -36.00
CA SER A 918 23.82 18.10 -35.22
C SER A 918 22.68 18.93 -35.80
N ILE A 919 21.86 19.54 -34.94
CA ILE A 919 20.79 20.44 -35.34
C ILE A 919 20.69 21.61 -34.37
N ASP A 920 20.73 22.83 -34.90
CA ASP A 920 20.70 24.09 -34.14
C ASP A 920 19.62 25.04 -34.69
N PHE A 921 19.17 25.98 -33.86
CA PHE A 921 18.08 26.89 -34.24
C PHE A 921 18.40 28.35 -33.88
N LYS A 922 18.37 29.24 -34.89
CA LYS A 922 18.62 30.67 -34.76
C LYS A 922 17.33 31.46 -35.00
N LEU A 923 17.10 32.53 -34.22
CA LEU A 923 15.99 33.46 -34.44
C LEU A 923 16.38 34.50 -35.49
N SER A 924 15.53 34.72 -36.51
CA SER A 924 15.73 35.74 -37.55
C SER A 924 14.50 36.63 -37.73
N LYS A 925 14.65 37.74 -38.44
CA LYS A 925 13.55 38.67 -38.80
C LYS A 925 12.45 38.02 -39.67
N HIS A 926 12.74 36.89 -40.32
CA HIS A 926 11.82 36.21 -41.25
C HIS A 926 11.29 34.88 -40.71
N GLY A 927 11.72 34.44 -39.53
CA GLY A 927 11.31 33.19 -38.90
C GLY A 927 12.43 32.52 -38.11
N THR A 928 12.18 31.30 -37.65
CA THR A 928 13.25 30.44 -37.11
C THR A 928 14.06 29.88 -38.28
N VAL A 929 15.36 30.16 -38.27
CA VAL A 929 16.36 29.48 -39.10
C VAL A 929 16.80 28.23 -38.34
N VAL A 930 17.00 27.13 -39.05
CA VAL A 930 17.60 25.90 -38.54
C VAL A 930 18.92 25.67 -39.27
N VAL A 931 19.89 25.07 -38.59
CA VAL A 931 21.21 24.69 -39.09
C VAL A 931 21.37 23.20 -38.81
N ILE A 932 21.89 22.45 -39.77
CA ILE A 932 22.04 21.00 -39.69
C ILE A 932 23.41 20.63 -40.22
N ASP A 933 24.15 19.83 -39.44
CA ASP A 933 25.47 19.33 -39.79
C ASP A 933 25.52 17.81 -39.58
N ALA A 934 25.95 17.05 -40.58
CA ALA A 934 26.27 15.64 -40.45
C ALA A 934 27.63 15.49 -39.76
N VAL A 935 27.64 14.94 -38.53
CA VAL A 935 28.82 14.82 -37.67
C VAL A 935 29.08 13.34 -37.36
N GLY A 936 29.91 12.71 -38.19
CA GLY A 936 30.31 11.30 -38.06
C GLY A 936 30.06 10.47 -39.33
N SER A 937 30.35 9.18 -39.26
CA SER A 937 30.00 8.19 -40.28
C SER A 937 28.55 7.70 -40.11
N SER A 938 27.94 7.23 -41.20
CA SER A 938 26.54 6.79 -41.16
C SER A 938 26.38 5.52 -40.29
N PRO A 939 25.33 5.42 -39.45
CA PRO A 939 25.04 4.18 -38.71
C PRO A 939 24.85 2.94 -39.59
N LEU A 940 24.62 3.12 -40.91
CA LEU A 940 24.56 2.04 -41.90
C LEU A 940 25.89 1.31 -42.11
N GLU A 941 27.03 1.93 -41.77
CA GLU A 941 28.36 1.28 -41.85
C GLU A 941 28.70 0.47 -40.58
N ALA A 942 28.04 0.75 -39.43
CA ALA A 942 28.26 0.07 -38.16
C ALA A 942 27.76 -1.40 -38.11
N GLY A 943 27.10 -1.87 -39.17
CA GLY A 943 26.59 -3.25 -39.26
C GLY A 943 27.69 -4.32 -39.23
N GLY A 944 28.90 -4.01 -39.74
CA GLY A 944 30.03 -4.95 -39.77
C GLY A 944 30.55 -5.30 -38.38
N ASP A 945 30.80 -4.30 -37.53
CA ASP A 945 31.32 -4.52 -36.17
C ASP A 945 30.26 -5.16 -35.26
N THR A 946 28.98 -4.81 -35.45
CA THR A 946 27.86 -5.41 -34.70
C THR A 946 27.73 -6.91 -34.97
N GLU A 947 27.90 -7.33 -36.23
CA GLU A 947 27.91 -8.75 -36.60
C GLU A 947 29.13 -9.50 -36.03
N LEU A 948 30.30 -8.87 -36.00
CA LEU A 948 31.52 -9.44 -35.43
C LEU A 948 31.40 -9.65 -33.91
N ILE A 949 30.91 -8.65 -33.18
CA ILE A 949 30.69 -8.71 -31.72
C ILE A 949 29.64 -9.78 -31.38
N THR A 950 28.51 -9.77 -32.08
CA THR A 950 27.45 -10.80 -31.97
C THR A 950 27.99 -12.22 -32.16
N THR A 951 28.80 -12.41 -33.21
CA THR A 951 29.41 -13.71 -33.54
C THR A 951 30.40 -14.14 -32.45
N THR A 952 31.19 -13.20 -31.92
CA THR A 952 32.19 -13.45 -30.86
C THR A 952 31.51 -13.87 -29.55
N ILE A 953 30.47 -13.15 -29.13
CA ILE A 953 29.66 -13.47 -27.94
C ILE A 953 29.04 -14.86 -28.09
N THR A 954 28.31 -15.11 -29.18
CA THR A 954 27.63 -16.40 -29.42
C THR A 954 28.62 -17.58 -29.48
N THR A 955 29.78 -17.40 -30.13
CA THR A 955 30.83 -18.43 -30.18
C THR A 955 31.35 -18.76 -28.77
N ARG A 956 31.58 -17.73 -27.93
CA ARG A 956 32.05 -17.94 -26.56
C ARG A 956 30.99 -18.61 -25.68
N ILE A 957 29.73 -18.20 -25.78
CA ILE A 957 28.61 -18.82 -25.05
C ILE A 957 28.50 -20.31 -25.39
N ASN A 958 28.58 -20.67 -26.69
CA ASN A 958 28.54 -22.07 -27.12
C ASN A 958 29.73 -22.90 -26.58
N ALA A 959 30.92 -22.29 -26.49
CA ALA A 959 32.08 -22.93 -25.85
C ALA A 959 31.87 -23.14 -24.34
N ILE A 960 31.25 -22.19 -23.64
CA ILE A 960 30.90 -22.30 -22.21
C ILE A 960 29.89 -23.42 -21.98
N ARG A 961 28.80 -23.48 -22.78
CA ARG A 961 27.77 -24.54 -22.68
C ARG A 961 28.35 -25.95 -22.83
N LYS A 962 29.29 -26.11 -23.77
CA LYS A 962 30.05 -27.36 -23.95
C LYS A 962 30.93 -27.71 -22.74
N ALA A 963 31.52 -26.72 -22.09
CA ALA A 963 32.39 -26.92 -20.92
C ALA A 963 31.63 -27.31 -19.64
N ILE A 964 30.40 -26.83 -19.46
CA ILE A 964 29.57 -27.11 -18.27
C ILE A 964 28.72 -28.39 -18.36
N GLY A 965 28.95 -29.21 -19.39
CA GLY A 965 28.27 -30.49 -19.58
C GLY A 965 26.82 -30.40 -20.06
N GLY A 966 26.43 -29.27 -20.67
CA GLY A 966 25.13 -29.18 -21.34
C GLY A 966 25.08 -30.12 -22.55
N ASP A 967 24.12 -31.04 -22.56
CA ASP A 967 23.92 -31.97 -23.67
C ASP A 967 23.72 -31.18 -24.98
N GLY A 968 24.41 -31.59 -26.04
CA GLY A 968 24.31 -31.02 -27.40
C GLY A 968 23.00 -31.37 -28.11
N GLY A 969 21.88 -31.36 -27.39
CA GLY A 969 20.53 -31.63 -27.89
C GLY A 969 20.05 -30.53 -28.81
N GLY A 970 20.37 -30.65 -30.10
CA GLY A 970 20.20 -29.62 -31.15
C GLY A 970 18.77 -29.26 -31.56
N GLY A 971 17.86 -29.08 -30.60
CA GLY A 971 16.53 -28.48 -30.78
C GLY A 971 16.51 -26.97 -30.54
N GLY A 972 17.25 -26.46 -29.56
CA GLY A 972 17.25 -25.03 -29.20
C GLY A 972 18.06 -24.14 -30.15
N ASP A 973 19.33 -24.48 -30.40
CA ASP A 973 20.26 -23.62 -31.15
C ASP A 973 19.81 -23.41 -32.60
N LYS A 974 19.29 -24.47 -33.25
CA LYS A 974 18.74 -24.40 -34.61
C LYS A 974 17.52 -23.48 -34.74
N TYR A 975 16.83 -23.14 -33.64
CA TYR A 975 15.73 -22.18 -33.65
C TYR A 975 16.20 -20.74 -33.40
N ARG A 976 17.32 -20.57 -32.68
CA ARG A 976 17.91 -19.25 -32.42
C ARG A 976 18.64 -18.70 -33.66
N ASP A 977 19.54 -19.47 -34.27
CA ASP A 977 20.34 -19.01 -35.43
C ASP A 977 19.52 -18.70 -36.69
N ASN A 978 18.45 -19.46 -36.96
CA ASN A 978 17.71 -19.34 -38.23
C ASN A 978 16.86 -18.05 -38.36
N ASN A 979 16.59 -17.32 -37.27
CA ASN A 979 15.69 -16.18 -37.27
C ASN A 979 16.32 -14.85 -37.75
N ARG A 980 17.60 -14.84 -38.14
CA ARG A 980 18.29 -13.62 -38.61
C ARG A 980 17.84 -13.16 -40.01
N LYS A 981 17.01 -13.94 -40.71
CA LYS A 981 16.53 -13.66 -42.08
C LYS A 981 15.09 -13.15 -42.19
N ASP A 982 14.27 -13.31 -41.14
CA ASP A 982 12.82 -13.03 -41.20
C ASP A 982 12.45 -11.64 -40.63
N ILE A 983 13.44 -10.78 -40.38
CA ILE A 983 13.25 -9.41 -39.86
C ILE A 983 13.13 -8.38 -40.99
N ASP A 984 13.43 -8.75 -42.24
CA ASP A 984 13.28 -7.85 -43.40
C ASP A 984 11.85 -7.88 -43.96
N ASN A 985 11.10 -6.80 -43.67
CA ASN A 985 9.87 -6.35 -44.34
C ASN A 985 8.75 -7.38 -44.65
N SER A 986 7.63 -7.30 -43.89
CA SER A 986 6.34 -6.91 -44.50
C SER A 986 5.17 -6.81 -43.52
N THR A 987 4.67 -5.60 -43.28
CA THR A 987 3.24 -5.39 -42.98
C THR A 987 2.43 -5.54 -44.26
N THR A 988 1.57 -6.56 -44.35
CA THR A 988 0.45 -6.58 -45.31
C THR A 988 -0.88 -6.84 -44.59
N PRO A 989 -2.01 -6.26 -45.04
CA PRO A 989 -3.25 -6.28 -44.27
C PRO A 989 -4.01 -7.60 -44.38
N LEU A 990 -4.71 -7.96 -43.30
CA LEU A 990 -5.63 -9.09 -43.26
C LEU A 990 -6.90 -8.82 -44.09
N GLU A 991 -7.02 -9.46 -45.26
CA GLU A 991 -8.34 -9.76 -45.85
C GLU A 991 -8.75 -11.20 -45.50
N GLY A 992 -9.97 -11.38 -45.02
CA GLY A 992 -10.46 -12.67 -44.55
C GLY A 992 -11.23 -13.46 -45.62
N ARG A 993 -11.22 -14.80 -45.48
CA ARG A 993 -12.36 -15.69 -45.77
C ARG A 993 -12.12 -17.05 -45.11
N GLY A 994 -13.18 -17.64 -44.58
CA GLY A 994 -13.11 -18.90 -43.82
C GLY A 994 -13.20 -20.15 -44.71
N GLY A 995 -12.96 -21.31 -44.08
CA GLY A 995 -13.20 -22.61 -44.70
C GLY A 995 -12.34 -23.73 -44.10
N SER A 996 -12.88 -24.50 -43.15
CA SER A 996 -12.39 -25.87 -42.93
C SER A 996 -12.84 -26.76 -44.10
N PRO A 997 -12.06 -27.80 -44.45
CA PRO A 997 -12.50 -29.12 -44.02
C PRO A 997 -11.36 -30.09 -43.61
N ARG A 998 -11.78 -31.28 -43.18
CA ARG A 998 -10.98 -32.38 -42.59
C ARG A 998 -10.30 -33.27 -43.64
N GLY A 999 -9.22 -33.96 -43.23
CA GLY A 999 -8.68 -35.19 -43.85
C GLY A 999 -7.18 -35.34 -43.54
N SER A 1000 -6.69 -36.23 -42.68
CA SER A 1000 -6.61 -37.72 -42.77
C SER A 1000 -5.71 -38.25 -43.89
N GLY A 1001 -4.58 -38.90 -43.54
CA GLY A 1001 -3.91 -39.84 -44.47
C GLY A 1001 -2.37 -39.86 -44.51
N GLN A 1002 -1.76 -40.67 -43.64
CA GLN A 1002 -0.71 -41.67 -43.94
C GLN A 1002 0.51 -41.38 -44.86
N ASN A 1003 1.70 -41.51 -44.23
CA ASN A 1003 2.85 -42.37 -44.61
C ASN A 1003 3.74 -42.14 -45.85
N SER A 1004 4.97 -42.68 -45.70
CA SER A 1004 5.93 -43.13 -46.73
C SER A 1004 6.79 -42.01 -47.38
N ASP A 1005 8.06 -42.21 -47.73
CA ASP A 1005 9.12 -43.14 -47.27
C ASP A 1005 10.49 -42.72 -47.86
N HIS A 1006 11.58 -43.37 -47.42
CA HIS A 1006 12.95 -43.36 -48.01
C HIS A 1006 13.77 -42.05 -47.88
N LYS A 1007 15.06 -42.04 -47.46
CA LYS A 1007 16.29 -42.77 -47.87
C LYS A 1007 16.89 -42.32 -49.22
N GLY A 1008 18.13 -41.81 -49.18
CA GLY A 1008 19.00 -41.61 -50.34
C GLY A 1008 20.24 -40.78 -50.00
N GLU A 1009 21.43 -41.35 -50.18
CA GLU A 1009 22.73 -40.69 -50.00
C GLU A 1009 23.12 -39.85 -51.23
N HIS A 1010 23.95 -38.81 -51.06
CA HIS A 1010 25.30 -38.68 -51.69
C HIS A 1010 25.86 -37.25 -51.61
N THR A 1011 27.18 -37.16 -51.42
CA THR A 1011 28.03 -35.96 -51.64
C THR A 1011 28.27 -35.73 -53.14
N PRO A 1012 28.69 -34.52 -53.59
CA PRO A 1012 30.13 -34.33 -53.84
C PRO A 1012 30.72 -32.89 -53.65
N GLU A 1013 31.99 -32.89 -53.25
CA GLU A 1013 33.16 -32.10 -53.71
C GLU A 1013 33.09 -30.60 -54.12
N SER A 1014 33.91 -29.83 -53.38
CA SER A 1014 34.73 -28.65 -53.69
C SER A 1014 34.82 -28.05 -55.12
N ILE A 1015 34.88 -26.70 -55.16
CA ILE A 1015 35.82 -25.93 -56.01
C ILE A 1015 36.50 -24.82 -55.20
N THR A 1016 37.81 -24.71 -55.32
CA THR A 1016 38.68 -23.67 -54.75
C THR A 1016 38.92 -22.51 -55.72
N THR A 1017 39.09 -21.27 -55.20
CA THR A 1017 39.91 -20.24 -55.85
C THR A 1017 40.76 -19.49 -54.82
N THR A 1018 42.07 -19.48 -55.04
CA THR A 1018 43.08 -18.76 -54.25
C THR A 1018 43.53 -17.51 -54.99
N THR A 1019 43.76 -16.39 -54.29
CA THR A 1019 44.71 -15.34 -54.71
C THR A 1019 45.46 -14.81 -53.49
N THR A 1020 46.68 -14.31 -53.68
CA THR A 1020 47.78 -14.32 -52.71
C THR A 1020 48.56 -13.01 -52.64
N ILE A 1021 49.13 -12.71 -51.46
CA ILE A 1021 50.37 -11.93 -51.24
C ILE A 1021 50.21 -10.40 -51.51
N THR A 1022 50.69 -9.47 -50.65
CA THR A 1022 52.12 -9.17 -50.38
C THR A 1022 52.33 -8.41 -49.06
N THR A 1023 53.47 -8.67 -48.41
CA THR A 1023 54.04 -7.90 -47.28
C THR A 1023 55.09 -6.89 -47.76
N THR A 1024 55.24 -5.76 -47.06
CA THR A 1024 56.47 -4.92 -47.09
C THR A 1024 56.78 -4.36 -45.70
N GLU A 1025 58.07 -4.30 -45.37
CA GLU A 1025 58.64 -3.99 -44.04
C GLU A 1025 59.09 -2.51 -43.90
N ALA A 1026 59.81 -2.22 -42.78
CA ALA A 1026 60.66 -1.06 -42.47
C ALA A 1026 59.97 0.19 -41.85
N ALA A 1027 60.56 0.91 -40.89
CA ALA A 1027 61.78 0.68 -40.08
C ALA A 1027 61.81 1.58 -38.81
N ASP A 1028 62.85 1.41 -38.00
CA ASP A 1028 63.15 1.96 -36.67
C ASP A 1028 63.05 3.50 -36.46
N GLY A 1029 62.97 3.89 -35.18
CA GLY A 1029 63.13 5.28 -34.72
C GLY A 1029 63.07 5.43 -33.20
N ASP A 1030 64.16 5.09 -32.50
CA ASP A 1030 64.36 5.48 -31.09
C ASP A 1030 64.35 6.99 -30.89
N LEU A 1031 63.96 7.47 -29.69
CA LEU A 1031 64.66 8.57 -29.01
C LEU A 1031 64.28 8.69 -27.51
N GLU A 1032 65.28 9.04 -26.71
CA GLU A 1032 65.26 9.36 -25.27
C GLU A 1032 64.34 10.59 -25.01
N GLY A 1033 63.71 10.84 -23.87
CA GLY A 1033 64.15 10.68 -22.48
C GLY A 1033 64.33 12.08 -21.84
N GLY A 1034 63.76 12.35 -20.66
CA GLY A 1034 64.03 13.58 -19.90
C GLY A 1034 62.84 14.17 -19.12
N ASP A 1035 63.01 14.26 -17.80
CA ASP A 1035 62.58 15.28 -16.82
C ASP A 1035 61.22 16.02 -16.99
N GLY A 1036 60.42 16.25 -15.95
CA GLY A 1036 60.74 16.37 -14.53
C GLY A 1036 60.74 17.83 -14.07
N VAL A 1037 60.22 18.10 -12.86
CA VAL A 1037 60.22 19.38 -12.10
C VAL A 1037 58.91 20.20 -12.05
N VAL A 1038 58.32 20.08 -10.85
CA VAL A 1038 57.34 20.92 -10.13
C VAL A 1038 57.72 22.42 -10.05
N ILE A 1039 56.75 23.34 -9.86
CA ILE A 1039 56.90 24.57 -9.03
C ILE A 1039 55.52 25.13 -8.60
N SER A 1040 55.50 25.86 -7.47
CA SER A 1040 54.30 26.30 -6.75
C SER A 1040 54.19 27.83 -6.53
N SER A 1041 52.97 28.29 -6.25
CA SER A 1041 52.58 29.33 -5.26
C SER A 1041 53.05 30.82 -5.31
N GLN A 1042 52.05 31.71 -5.50
CA GLN A 1042 51.66 32.89 -4.67
C GLN A 1042 52.28 34.31 -4.78
N GLU A 1043 51.48 35.28 -4.29
CA GLU A 1043 51.65 36.75 -4.04
C GLU A 1043 51.64 37.70 -5.27
N GLY A 1044 51.05 38.92 -5.26
CA GLY A 1044 50.17 39.63 -4.31
C GLY A 1044 50.19 41.18 -4.49
N GLY A 1045 49.06 41.90 -4.31
CA GLY A 1045 49.04 43.34 -3.91
C GLY A 1045 48.60 44.47 -4.88
N ASP A 1046 47.37 44.98 -4.66
CA ASP A 1046 46.85 46.38 -4.65
C ASP A 1046 47.13 47.49 -5.72
N GLY A 1047 46.06 48.23 -6.05
CA GLY A 1047 46.08 49.58 -6.66
C GLY A 1047 44.68 50.16 -7.00
N VAL A 1048 44.26 51.27 -6.36
CA VAL A 1048 42.90 51.88 -6.44
C VAL A 1048 42.91 53.33 -6.97
N VAL A 1049 41.91 53.72 -7.78
CA VAL A 1049 41.38 55.10 -8.10
C VAL A 1049 40.21 54.97 -9.12
N ILE A 1050 39.21 55.87 -9.27
CA ILE A 1050 38.19 56.45 -8.34
C ILE A 1050 37.08 57.13 -9.20
N SER A 1051 35.77 56.88 -8.93
CA SER A 1051 34.55 57.61 -9.43
C SER A 1051 34.28 57.69 -10.97
N SER A 1052 33.08 57.77 -11.54
CA SER A 1052 31.64 57.67 -11.16
C SER A 1052 30.81 57.57 -12.49
N GLN A 1053 29.48 57.44 -12.60
CA GLN A 1053 28.32 57.61 -11.68
C GLN A 1053 27.07 56.84 -12.24
N GLU A 1054 26.11 56.51 -11.37
CA GLU A 1054 24.68 56.18 -11.62
C GLU A 1054 24.23 55.06 -12.59
N GLY A 1055 23.58 54.03 -12.03
CA GLY A 1055 22.39 53.39 -12.64
C GLY A 1055 22.29 51.84 -12.59
N GLY A 1056 21.52 51.30 -11.63
CA GLY A 1056 20.95 49.94 -11.68
C GLY A 1056 21.37 49.00 -10.53
N ASP A 1057 20.45 48.73 -9.59
CA ASP A 1057 20.64 47.76 -8.51
C ASP A 1057 20.33 46.32 -8.97
N ASP A 1058 21.28 45.39 -8.78
CA ASP A 1058 21.04 43.95 -8.88
C ASP A 1058 20.38 43.41 -7.59
N HIS A 1059 19.28 42.66 -7.71
CA HIS A 1059 18.65 41.99 -6.57
C HIS A 1059 19.23 40.58 -6.34
N HIS A 1060 19.55 40.28 -5.07
CA HIS A 1060 20.00 38.96 -4.61
C HIS A 1060 18.78 38.02 -4.39
N PRO A 1061 18.92 36.67 -4.44
CA PRO A 1061 17.77 35.77 -4.39
C PRO A 1061 16.97 35.71 -3.06
N ASP A 1062 17.44 36.37 -1.99
CA ASP A 1062 16.86 36.25 -0.65
C ASP A 1062 15.62 37.14 -0.40
N ASP A 1063 15.44 38.22 -1.17
CA ASP A 1063 14.33 39.17 -0.98
C ASP A 1063 12.94 38.58 -1.33
N ASN A 1064 12.89 37.41 -1.96
CA ASN A 1064 11.62 36.78 -2.33
C ASN A 1064 10.98 36.00 -1.16
N LEU A 1065 11.74 35.57 -0.16
CA LEU A 1065 11.20 34.80 0.97
C LEU A 1065 10.38 35.69 1.92
N SER A 1066 10.81 36.93 2.15
CA SER A 1066 10.08 37.92 2.95
C SER A 1066 8.78 38.35 2.26
N ALA A 1067 8.80 38.53 0.93
CA ALA A 1067 7.62 38.80 0.13
C ALA A 1067 6.61 37.63 0.15
N LEU A 1068 7.08 36.39 -0.03
CA LEU A 1068 6.24 35.19 0.02
C LEU A 1068 5.62 34.97 1.42
N LEU A 1069 6.41 35.10 2.49
CA LEU A 1069 5.90 34.99 3.88
C LEU A 1069 4.94 36.12 4.27
N THR A 1070 5.03 37.28 3.61
CA THR A 1070 4.05 38.38 3.78
C THR A 1070 2.77 38.05 3.03
N ARG A 1071 2.88 37.55 1.79
CA ARG A 1071 1.74 37.08 0.97
C ARG A 1071 0.97 35.92 1.63
N GLU A 1072 1.67 34.99 2.26
CA GLU A 1072 1.08 33.87 2.99
C GLU A 1072 0.30 34.35 4.23
N LYS A 1073 0.85 35.32 4.98
CA LYS A 1073 0.13 35.98 6.09
C LYS A 1073 -1.06 36.82 5.64
N GLU A 1074 -0.99 37.46 4.48
CA GLU A 1074 -2.14 38.15 3.88
C GLU A 1074 -3.24 37.14 3.51
N MET A 1075 -2.90 36.02 2.87
CA MET A 1075 -3.86 34.96 2.55
C MET A 1075 -4.49 34.32 3.79
N ASP A 1076 -3.71 34.06 4.84
CA ASP A 1076 -4.22 33.55 6.12
C ASP A 1076 -5.13 34.58 6.81
N ALA A 1077 -4.83 35.88 6.69
CA ALA A 1077 -5.68 36.94 7.22
C ALA A 1077 -7.00 37.06 6.42
N GLU A 1078 -6.94 37.03 5.09
CA GLU A 1078 -8.10 37.01 4.20
C GLU A 1078 -9.00 35.79 4.48
N ASP A 1079 -8.43 34.60 4.63
CA ASP A 1079 -9.19 33.37 4.91
C ASP A 1079 -9.71 33.33 6.37
N ALA A 1080 -9.03 33.97 7.31
CA ALA A 1080 -9.53 34.21 8.67
C ALA A 1080 -10.67 35.24 8.70
N GLU A 1081 -10.67 36.25 7.82
CA GLU A 1081 -11.79 37.19 7.68
C GLU A 1081 -12.98 36.58 6.96
N ARG A 1082 -12.74 35.79 5.90
CA ARG A 1082 -13.77 35.02 5.18
C ARG A 1082 -14.50 34.02 6.09
N LYS A 1083 -13.87 33.55 7.16
CA LYS A 1083 -14.47 32.72 8.22
C LYS A 1083 -15.32 33.51 9.24
N LYS A 1084 -15.15 34.83 9.38
CA LYS A 1084 -15.94 35.68 10.30
C LYS A 1084 -17.33 36.02 9.77
N THR A 1085 -17.51 36.06 8.45
CA THR A 1085 -18.81 36.26 7.78
C THR A 1085 -19.03 35.22 6.69
N PRO A 1086 -19.56 34.03 7.01
CA PRO A 1086 -19.87 33.01 6.01
C PRO A 1086 -20.94 33.52 5.04
N GLU A 1087 -20.68 33.45 3.74
CA GLU A 1087 -21.72 33.71 2.73
C GLU A 1087 -22.93 32.76 2.91
N PRO A 1088 -24.15 33.21 2.61
CA PRO A 1088 -25.33 32.35 2.63
C PRO A 1088 -25.14 31.15 1.71
N LYS A 1089 -25.24 29.94 2.27
CA LYS A 1089 -25.00 28.69 1.52
C LYS A 1089 -26.07 28.40 0.45
N ASP A 1090 -27.19 29.10 0.52
CA ASP A 1090 -28.39 28.92 -0.31
C ASP A 1090 -28.67 30.16 -1.17
N ARG A 1091 -27.62 30.74 -1.79
CA ARG A 1091 -27.72 31.84 -2.76
C ARG A 1091 -27.61 31.34 -4.20
N ASP A 1092 -28.12 32.13 -5.14
CA ASP A 1092 -27.89 31.94 -6.57
C ASP A 1092 -26.45 32.33 -6.98
N PRO A 1093 -25.92 31.77 -8.09
CA PRO A 1093 -24.62 32.15 -8.62
C PRO A 1093 -24.63 33.60 -9.13
N THR A 1094 -23.49 34.28 -9.06
CA THR A 1094 -23.29 35.55 -9.76
C THR A 1094 -23.18 35.31 -11.28
N PRO A 1095 -23.30 36.36 -12.13
CA PRO A 1095 -23.07 36.20 -13.57
C PRO A 1095 -21.67 35.65 -13.91
N GLU A 1096 -20.64 36.08 -13.19
CA GLU A 1096 -19.27 35.61 -13.35
C GLU A 1096 -19.11 34.14 -12.92
N GLU A 1097 -19.74 33.76 -11.80
CA GLU A 1097 -19.78 32.35 -11.38
C GLU A 1097 -20.53 31.49 -12.40
N THR A 1098 -21.61 32.00 -13.00
CA THR A 1098 -22.42 31.30 -14.01
C THR A 1098 -21.60 30.96 -15.27
N GLU A 1099 -20.78 31.89 -15.77
CA GLU A 1099 -19.87 31.61 -16.89
C GLU A 1099 -18.83 30.52 -16.54
N ILE A 1100 -18.25 30.59 -15.34
CA ILE A 1100 -17.26 29.60 -14.86
C ILE A 1100 -17.90 28.22 -14.68
N LEU A 1101 -19.13 28.16 -14.16
CA LEU A 1101 -19.90 26.93 -13.99
C LEU A 1101 -20.20 26.28 -15.34
N GLN A 1102 -20.65 27.06 -16.32
CA GLN A 1102 -20.92 26.58 -17.68
C GLN A 1102 -19.64 26.07 -18.39
N GLU A 1103 -18.52 26.80 -18.29
CA GLU A 1103 -17.23 26.37 -18.85
C GLU A 1103 -16.76 25.03 -18.25
N MET A 1104 -16.81 24.90 -16.92
CA MET A 1104 -16.36 23.68 -16.24
C MET A 1104 -17.32 22.50 -16.42
N ALA A 1105 -18.64 22.75 -16.48
CA ALA A 1105 -19.63 21.73 -16.79
C ALA A 1105 -19.37 21.14 -18.19
N LEU A 1106 -19.27 21.98 -19.23
CA LEU A 1106 -18.94 21.54 -20.59
C LEU A 1106 -17.59 20.83 -20.68
N GLY A 1107 -16.59 21.28 -19.91
CA GLY A 1107 -15.28 20.63 -19.82
C GLY A 1107 -15.34 19.22 -19.21
N LEU A 1108 -16.15 19.03 -18.16
CA LEU A 1108 -16.34 17.72 -17.52
C LEU A 1108 -17.21 16.78 -18.37
N MET A 1109 -18.24 17.29 -19.04
CA MET A 1109 -19.14 16.51 -19.90
C MET A 1109 -18.43 15.78 -21.07
N LYS A 1110 -17.22 16.21 -21.45
CA LYS A 1110 -16.39 15.50 -22.45
C LYS A 1110 -15.93 14.10 -21.99
N ASN A 1111 -15.77 13.92 -20.69
CA ASN A 1111 -15.22 12.71 -20.08
C ASN A 1111 -16.24 11.99 -19.15
N TRP A 1112 -17.33 12.67 -18.77
CA TRP A 1112 -18.33 12.19 -17.83
C TRP A 1112 -19.74 12.44 -18.38
N PRO A 1113 -20.56 11.41 -18.66
CA PRO A 1113 -21.90 11.61 -19.23
C PRO A 1113 -22.91 12.20 -18.23
N GLU A 1114 -22.62 12.14 -16.92
CA GLU A 1114 -23.34 12.85 -15.86
C GLU A 1114 -22.32 13.49 -14.92
N ILE A 1115 -22.66 14.64 -14.32
CA ILE A 1115 -21.75 15.39 -13.45
C ILE A 1115 -22.44 15.82 -12.15
N SER A 1116 -21.69 15.92 -11.05
CA SER A 1116 -22.24 16.27 -9.74
C SER A 1116 -21.80 17.66 -9.26
N ALA A 1117 -22.63 18.31 -8.42
CA ALA A 1117 -22.32 19.62 -7.87
C ALA A 1117 -21.00 19.66 -7.06
N PRO A 1118 -20.67 18.67 -6.21
CA PRO A 1118 -19.36 18.61 -5.54
C PRO A 1118 -18.18 18.39 -6.50
N GLN A 1119 -18.38 17.72 -7.64
CA GLN A 1119 -17.34 17.51 -8.64
C GLN A 1119 -17.02 18.81 -9.40
N ILE A 1120 -18.02 19.58 -9.81
CA ILE A 1120 -17.83 20.91 -10.38
C ILE A 1120 -17.15 21.84 -9.36
N SER A 1121 -17.70 21.94 -8.14
CA SER A 1121 -17.16 22.78 -7.06
C SER A 1121 -15.68 22.49 -6.78
N LYS A 1122 -15.29 21.22 -6.63
CA LYS A 1122 -13.88 20.81 -6.47
C LYS A 1122 -13.02 21.09 -7.71
N THR A 1123 -13.56 20.92 -8.91
CA THR A 1123 -12.83 21.19 -10.16
C THR A 1123 -12.53 22.68 -10.34
N ILE A 1124 -13.49 23.55 -9.99
CA ILE A 1124 -13.32 25.01 -9.99
C ILE A 1124 -12.25 25.42 -8.98
N HIS A 1125 -12.33 24.91 -7.75
CA HIS A 1125 -11.34 25.20 -6.71
C HIS A 1125 -9.93 24.73 -7.12
N GLY A 1126 -9.79 23.51 -7.64
CA GLY A 1126 -8.49 22.99 -8.07
C GLY A 1126 -7.89 23.65 -9.32
N LYS A 1127 -8.70 24.21 -10.22
CA LYS A 1127 -8.22 24.84 -11.47
C LYS A 1127 -8.13 26.36 -11.44
N LYS A 1128 -8.99 27.04 -10.68
CA LYS A 1128 -9.10 28.51 -10.64
C LYS A 1128 -8.92 29.09 -9.23
N GLY A 1129 -8.64 28.27 -8.20
CA GLY A 1129 -8.55 28.69 -6.79
C GLY A 1129 -9.89 29.08 -6.15
N LEU A 1130 -10.88 29.45 -6.95
CA LEU A 1130 -12.19 29.94 -6.52
C LEU A 1130 -13.02 28.86 -5.79
N PHE A 1131 -13.60 29.22 -4.64
CA PHE A 1131 -14.52 28.35 -3.91
C PHE A 1131 -15.97 28.77 -4.15
N ILE A 1132 -16.69 27.99 -4.97
CA ILE A 1132 -18.14 28.08 -5.14
C ILE A 1132 -18.78 26.93 -4.33
N PRO A 1133 -19.66 27.21 -3.36
CA PRO A 1133 -20.33 26.15 -2.57
C PRO A 1133 -21.20 25.26 -3.46
N PHE A 1134 -21.18 23.94 -3.22
CA PHE A 1134 -21.93 22.99 -4.06
C PHE A 1134 -23.45 23.27 -4.12
N ARG A 1135 -24.05 23.89 -3.09
CA ARG A 1135 -25.47 24.29 -3.13
C ARG A 1135 -25.76 25.43 -4.12
N VAL A 1136 -24.81 26.34 -4.33
CA VAL A 1136 -24.90 27.37 -5.39
C VAL A 1136 -24.88 26.68 -6.76
N VAL A 1137 -24.07 25.63 -6.92
CA VAL A 1137 -24.05 24.77 -8.13
C VAL A 1137 -25.35 23.99 -8.30
N GLU A 1138 -26.00 23.54 -7.22
CA GLU A 1138 -27.32 22.89 -7.28
C GLU A 1138 -28.45 23.87 -7.63
N SER A 1139 -28.39 25.14 -7.18
CA SER A 1139 -29.32 26.18 -7.64
C SER A 1139 -29.12 26.47 -9.13
N TRP A 1140 -27.86 26.62 -9.55
CA TRP A 1140 -27.49 26.82 -10.96
C TRP A 1140 -28.00 25.70 -11.87
N PHE A 1141 -27.81 24.43 -11.51
CA PHE A 1141 -28.37 23.30 -12.25
C PHE A 1141 -29.89 23.37 -12.37
N GLY A 1142 -30.58 23.78 -11.30
CA GLY A 1142 -32.03 23.98 -11.32
C GLY A 1142 -32.46 25.11 -12.27
N ALA A 1143 -31.74 26.24 -12.25
CA ALA A 1143 -32.00 27.40 -13.10
C ALA A 1143 -31.75 27.10 -14.60
N GLU A 1144 -30.67 26.39 -14.92
CA GLU A 1144 -30.32 25.96 -16.28
C GLU A 1144 -31.12 24.73 -16.76
N GLY A 1145 -32.11 24.26 -15.99
CA GLY A 1145 -33.01 23.18 -16.39
C GLY A 1145 -32.38 21.78 -16.46
N TRP A 1146 -31.25 21.56 -15.78
CA TRP A 1146 -30.60 20.25 -15.71
C TRP A 1146 -31.48 19.27 -14.92
N LYS A 1147 -31.48 18.00 -15.34
CA LYS A 1147 -32.26 16.94 -14.69
C LYS A 1147 -31.38 16.13 -13.75
N ARG A 1148 -31.83 15.95 -12.51
CA ARG A 1148 -31.24 14.97 -11.58
C ARG A 1148 -31.48 13.56 -12.12
N THR A 1149 -30.44 12.72 -12.07
CA THR A 1149 -30.54 11.31 -12.50
C THR A 1149 -30.76 10.35 -11.33
N GLY A 1150 -30.56 10.81 -10.09
CA GLY A 1150 -30.67 9.99 -8.88
C GLY A 1150 -29.42 9.17 -8.56
N THR A 1151 -28.47 9.08 -9.50
CA THR A 1151 -27.13 8.52 -9.26
C THR A 1151 -26.32 9.44 -8.35
N ARG A 1152 -25.35 8.88 -7.62
CA ARG A 1152 -24.41 9.65 -6.79
C ARG A 1152 -22.97 9.44 -7.23
N LEU A 1153 -22.24 10.56 -7.39
CA LEU A 1153 -20.82 10.58 -7.75
C LEU A 1153 -20.11 11.61 -6.88
N ASN A 1154 -18.87 11.33 -6.45
CA ASN A 1154 -18.01 12.25 -5.68
C ASN A 1154 -18.63 12.91 -4.42
N GLY A 1155 -19.69 12.29 -3.87
CA GLY A 1155 -20.40 12.74 -2.66
C GLY A 1155 -21.66 13.56 -2.88
N GLY A 1156 -22.14 13.75 -4.13
CA GLY A 1156 -23.39 14.43 -4.44
C GLY A 1156 -24.21 13.72 -5.51
N GLU A 1157 -25.45 14.17 -5.72
CA GLU A 1157 -26.30 13.71 -6.83
C GLU A 1157 -25.73 14.17 -8.17
N THR A 1158 -25.85 13.33 -9.19
CA THR A 1158 -25.49 13.67 -10.57
C THR A 1158 -26.67 14.26 -11.34
N TRP A 1159 -26.31 15.10 -12.30
CA TRP A 1159 -27.19 15.88 -13.14
C TRP A 1159 -26.77 15.73 -14.60
N ILE A 1160 -27.74 15.75 -15.49
CA ILE A 1160 -27.58 15.78 -16.95
C ILE A 1160 -28.19 17.07 -17.49
N PRO A 1161 -27.61 17.67 -18.55
CA PRO A 1161 -28.17 18.89 -19.13
C PRO A 1161 -29.55 18.62 -19.76
N PRO A 1162 -30.39 19.65 -19.91
CA PRO A 1162 -31.60 19.53 -20.71
C PRO A 1162 -31.22 19.11 -22.15
N VAL A 1163 -32.01 18.22 -22.73
CA VAL A 1163 -31.74 17.64 -24.06
C VAL A 1163 -31.66 18.75 -25.11
N GLN A 1164 -30.44 19.05 -25.58
CA GLN A 1164 -30.26 19.84 -26.78
C GLN A 1164 -30.61 18.98 -28.00
N GLU A 1165 -31.53 19.47 -28.83
CA GLU A 1165 -31.60 19.02 -30.22
C GLU A 1165 -30.25 19.29 -30.88
N VAL A 1166 -29.58 18.23 -31.35
CA VAL A 1166 -28.32 18.36 -32.07
C VAL A 1166 -28.57 19.13 -33.37
N ARG A 1167 -28.04 20.36 -33.43
CA ARG A 1167 -27.94 21.16 -34.65
C ARG A 1167 -26.47 21.50 -34.92
N GLY A 1168 -25.89 20.87 -35.94
CA GLY A 1168 -24.56 21.16 -36.48
C GLY A 1168 -23.51 20.16 -36.03
#